data_AF-F0ZZQ1-F1
#
_entry.id   AF-F0ZZQ1-F1
#
_cell.length_a   1.000
_cell.length_b   1.000
_cell.length_c   1.000
_cell.angle_alpha   90.00
_cell.angle_beta   90.00
_cell.angle_gamma   90.00
#
_symmetry.space_group_name_H-M   'P 1'
#
loop_
_entity.id
_entity.type
_entity.pdbx_description
1 polymer ?
#
loop_
_entity_poly.entity_id
_entity_poly.type
_entity_poly.pdbx_seq_one_letter_code
_entity_poly.pdbx_strand_id
1 'polypeptide(L)'
;MWLENNKRSIEASDNSNNNNKKNKTNHTNDENKLNQIISYFNSDFDKEYNEFIKKDYNKLKEEDIKELAKKFGINTIGRKSVIYNRVVAFVELQQRFAIEKQKKESINAFNKDRVQLTIMDISPQENLFWAIFRNKIIFKNIFSNFTFGRSLNYDRLFSVDLILRRYTNGEEILRDKVKNAQDLVFGHETICERIFKDTPSNRSFYKQLFSNYSDTRNIFFKDAIATANIAVLKELNNYAQFQENFSGTGISVKTYKSIKMIKYLNSIGFKSRNKTNDHDKKCFIFSFSNFDLSNLKNLNQLIKTVEYLPLLYEQIEHNQIEKIKILRLKSSTVFTQKLLKSTLSHLILENLCLNNNNNNNNNYNQWILKYIKLLFQIIQQPFPPHYYILLNGKQLFLEQMKKETIFLNILFEYKITDYQLYLDASELLVQKKCYVGSDLFIFLKKTLLSNNLELIRVIFNQHIGIFNSLFPKDAITLINSIQSTEVLDYFFNNHKRCPLFKKDNSFCFYVSSLAILKHYEELMTNLGRRFFIEERDSLFRTNTILSNFEVYSSANQNPIAYNTQHSIIYPFCQSLKSEDDVHTAINYFKSKRLIDNIMFQNINNFYNLKFFQWIFQHTQIPNEIIKNQDIQLHIKFNNNNNNNQKMQTHQQRNTKFNEEIITIELIPRKYFNLLYLFGKYENIIQTKNVSLNNIDFSDMSTEFMDQLLNNILINKTIIAGEFSLSLLIETLIKDDNLTAIKTISLKYPQIFTKRSESNPNGIFVNTKDFLRQSLEQDNVEISEILFYYISITNNEFKRYTKNSYKVKELKYKIKNIN
;
A
#
# COMPACT_ATOMS: atom_id res chain seq x y z
N MET A 1 13.97 -34.51 -13.77
CA MET A 1 14.35 -34.93 -15.13
C MET A 1 13.53 -34.13 -16.14
N TRP A 2 13.87 -32.85 -16.29
CA TRP A 2 13.61 -31.94 -17.42
C TRP A 2 14.17 -30.58 -17.00
N LEU A 3 15.49 -30.46 -17.15
CA LEU A 3 16.26 -29.22 -17.06
C LEU A 3 17.36 -29.41 -18.10
N GLU A 4 17.25 -28.74 -19.26
CA GLU A 4 18.44 -28.32 -20.00
C GLU A 4 18.11 -27.34 -21.14
N ASN A 5 19.04 -26.39 -21.28
CA ASN A 5 19.46 -25.70 -22.50
C ASN A 5 18.54 -24.66 -23.16
N ASN A 6 18.77 -23.40 -22.79
CA ASN A 6 18.99 -22.36 -23.79
C ASN A 6 19.93 -21.26 -23.27
N LYS A 7 21.23 -21.47 -23.45
CA LYS A 7 22.23 -20.40 -23.53
C LYS A 7 22.31 -19.99 -25.00
N ARG A 8 21.91 -18.76 -25.34
CA ARG A 8 22.33 -18.12 -26.59
C ARG A 8 23.18 -16.89 -26.25
N SER A 9 24.38 -16.90 -26.80
CA SER A 9 25.35 -15.83 -26.84
C SER A 9 24.78 -14.62 -27.59
N ILE A 10 25.00 -13.44 -27.04
CA ILE A 10 24.83 -12.16 -27.76
C ILE A 10 26.26 -11.73 -28.09
N GLU A 11 26.65 -11.94 -29.35
CA GLU A 11 27.80 -11.25 -29.93
C GLU A 11 27.31 -9.94 -30.53
N ALA A 12 27.90 -8.85 -30.05
CA ALA A 12 27.74 -7.52 -30.61
C ALA A 12 28.67 -7.39 -31.81
N SER A 13 28.11 -7.10 -32.98
CA SER A 13 28.85 -6.53 -34.11
C SER A 13 28.33 -5.12 -34.34
N ASP A 14 29.09 -4.16 -33.84
CA ASP A 14 29.05 -2.78 -34.29
C ASP A 14 29.39 -2.73 -35.78
N ASN A 15 28.50 -2.17 -36.58
CA ASN A 15 28.92 -1.53 -37.83
C ASN A 15 27.97 -0.36 -38.12
N SER A 16 28.48 0.82 -37.82
CA SER A 16 27.97 2.10 -38.28
C SER A 16 28.08 2.15 -39.80
N ASN A 17 26.96 2.34 -40.49
CA ASN A 17 27.03 3.03 -41.77
C ASN A 17 25.88 4.02 -41.92
N ASN A 18 26.31 5.26 -41.95
CA ASN A 18 25.56 6.49 -41.93
C ASN A 18 25.10 6.76 -43.37
N ASN A 19 23.79 6.77 -43.64
CA ASN A 19 23.28 7.32 -44.90
C ASN A 19 22.01 8.13 -44.66
N ASN A 20 22.22 9.45 -44.69
CA ASN A 20 21.22 10.50 -44.72
C ASN A 20 20.24 10.30 -45.89
N LYS A 21 18.97 10.00 -45.58
CA LYS A 21 17.84 10.28 -46.48
C LYS A 21 16.97 11.37 -45.86
N LYS A 22 17.04 12.56 -46.47
CA LYS A 22 16.15 13.70 -46.23
C LYS A 22 14.70 13.25 -46.45
N ASN A 23 13.93 13.15 -45.37
CA ASN A 23 12.47 13.06 -45.45
C ASN A 23 11.91 14.46 -45.71
N LYS A 24 11.37 14.67 -46.91
CA LYS A 24 10.45 15.77 -47.22
C LYS A 24 9.15 15.52 -46.45
N THR A 25 8.79 16.43 -45.56
CA THR A 25 7.49 16.49 -44.89
C THR A 25 6.43 16.94 -45.90
N ASN A 26 5.49 16.06 -46.24
CA ASN A 26 4.27 16.40 -46.96
C ASN A 26 3.31 17.13 -46.00
N HIS A 27 3.08 18.41 -46.27
CA HIS A 27 2.18 19.30 -45.51
C HIS A 27 0.68 19.12 -45.83
N THR A 28 0.28 18.11 -46.59
CA THR A 28 -1.10 17.93 -47.07
C THR A 28 -2.00 17.09 -46.16
N ASN A 29 -1.50 16.61 -45.00
CA ASN A 29 -2.28 15.75 -44.11
C ASN A 29 -3.03 16.48 -42.98
N ASP A 30 -2.77 17.77 -42.74
CA ASP A 30 -3.40 18.51 -41.64
C ASP A 30 -4.81 19.01 -42.00
N GLU A 31 -5.09 19.33 -43.27
CA GLU A 31 -6.43 19.76 -43.71
C GLU A 31 -7.46 18.61 -43.67
N ASN A 32 -7.05 17.39 -44.04
CA ASN A 32 -7.93 16.22 -43.96
C ASN A 32 -8.26 15.83 -42.51
N LYS A 33 -7.36 16.12 -41.57
CA LYS A 33 -7.60 15.89 -40.14
C LYS A 33 -8.59 16.91 -39.57
N LEU A 34 -8.52 18.17 -40.02
CA LEU A 34 -9.45 19.22 -39.64
C LEU A 34 -10.86 18.95 -40.18
N ASN A 35 -10.98 18.47 -41.43
CA ASN A 35 -12.26 18.14 -42.05
C ASN A 35 -12.91 16.87 -41.45
N GLN A 36 -12.13 15.88 -41.01
CA GLN A 36 -12.63 14.74 -40.23
C GLN A 36 -13.06 15.11 -38.80
N ILE A 37 -12.40 16.09 -38.19
CA ILE A 37 -12.82 16.66 -36.91
C ILE A 37 -14.19 17.31 -37.10
N ILE A 38 -14.38 18.15 -38.13
CA ILE A 38 -15.63 18.88 -38.41
C ILE A 38 -16.85 17.96 -38.65
N SER A 39 -16.69 16.80 -39.29
CA SER A 39 -17.85 15.94 -39.64
C SER A 39 -18.51 15.23 -38.46
N TYR A 40 -17.84 15.16 -37.30
CA TYR A 40 -18.37 14.57 -36.08
C TYR A 40 -19.16 15.57 -35.21
N PHE A 41 -19.04 16.88 -35.45
CA PHE A 41 -19.71 17.97 -34.71
C PHE A 41 -21.13 18.28 -35.23
N ASN A 42 -21.97 17.26 -35.34
CA ASN A 42 -23.39 17.40 -35.73
C ASN A 42 -24.32 17.44 -34.50
N SER A 43 -23.93 18.12 -33.42
CA SER A 43 -24.87 18.50 -32.37
C SER A 43 -25.52 19.84 -32.73
N ASP A 44 -26.80 20.05 -32.39
CA ASP A 44 -27.50 21.33 -32.64
C ASP A 44 -26.77 22.52 -31.98
N PHE A 45 -26.02 22.26 -30.90
CA PHE A 45 -25.14 23.22 -30.22
C PHE A 45 -24.03 23.77 -31.14
N ASP A 46 -23.43 22.92 -31.97
CA ASP A 46 -22.30 23.29 -32.82
C ASP A 46 -22.74 24.13 -34.03
N LYS A 47 -23.94 23.91 -34.56
CA LYS A 47 -24.46 24.68 -35.71
C LYS A 47 -24.72 26.14 -35.33
N GLU A 48 -25.48 26.36 -34.27
CA GLU A 48 -25.85 27.71 -33.82
C GLU A 48 -24.62 28.52 -33.38
N TYR A 49 -23.63 27.87 -32.75
CA TYR A 49 -22.36 28.49 -32.40
C TYR A 49 -21.48 28.80 -33.62
N ASN A 50 -21.32 27.85 -34.54
CA ASN A 50 -20.52 28.08 -35.75
C ASN A 50 -21.10 29.21 -36.60
N GLU A 51 -22.42 29.40 -36.57
CA GLU A 51 -23.07 30.58 -37.16
C GLU A 51 -22.78 31.87 -36.38
N PHE A 52 -22.71 31.81 -35.05
CA PHE A 52 -22.35 32.96 -34.21
C PHE A 52 -20.90 33.43 -34.43
N ILE A 53 -19.92 32.52 -34.45
CA ILE A 53 -18.50 32.88 -34.70
C ILE A 53 -18.28 33.46 -36.10
N LYS A 54 -19.04 33.00 -37.09
CA LYS A 54 -18.92 33.49 -38.47
C LYS A 54 -19.45 34.93 -38.64
N LYS A 55 -20.26 35.42 -37.69
CA LYS A 55 -20.77 36.79 -37.72
C LYS A 55 -19.68 37.75 -37.21
N ASP A 56 -19.44 38.81 -37.98
CA ASP A 56 -18.57 39.92 -37.57
C ASP A 56 -19.09 40.54 -36.25
N TYR A 57 -18.22 40.66 -35.24
CA TYR A 57 -18.53 41.24 -33.94
C TYR A 57 -19.22 42.61 -34.04
N ASN A 58 -18.82 43.42 -35.03
CA ASN A 58 -19.39 44.74 -35.24
C ASN A 58 -20.86 44.68 -35.71
N LYS A 59 -21.29 43.57 -36.30
CA LYS A 59 -22.64 43.34 -36.81
C LYS A 59 -23.58 42.66 -35.81
N LEU A 60 -23.04 42.01 -34.77
CA LEU A 60 -23.85 41.37 -33.72
C LEU A 60 -24.52 42.44 -32.83
N LYS A 61 -25.80 42.30 -32.51
CA LYS A 61 -26.43 43.17 -31.50
C LYS A 61 -26.02 42.73 -30.10
N GLU A 62 -25.97 43.65 -29.14
CA GLU A 62 -25.61 43.31 -27.76
C GLU A 62 -26.64 42.35 -27.14
N GLU A 63 -27.91 42.49 -27.54
CA GLU A 63 -29.01 41.63 -27.14
C GLU A 63 -28.79 40.18 -27.58
N ASP A 64 -28.37 39.95 -28.84
CA ASP A 64 -28.11 38.61 -29.37
C ASP A 64 -26.97 37.91 -28.61
N ILE A 65 -25.91 38.67 -28.27
CA ILE A 65 -24.77 38.16 -27.50
C ILE A 65 -25.21 37.84 -26.06
N LYS A 66 -26.03 38.70 -25.45
CA LYS A 66 -26.59 38.46 -24.11
C LYS A 66 -27.54 37.27 -24.08
N GLU A 67 -28.36 37.09 -25.10
CA GLU A 67 -29.26 35.95 -25.23
C GLU A 67 -28.47 34.65 -25.34
N LEU A 68 -27.45 34.62 -26.21
CA LEU A 68 -26.58 33.46 -26.36
C LEU A 68 -25.79 33.17 -25.07
N ALA A 69 -25.24 34.21 -24.42
CA ALA A 69 -24.58 34.06 -23.14
C ALA A 69 -25.53 33.51 -22.06
N LYS A 70 -26.78 34.00 -21.97
CA LYS A 70 -27.80 33.44 -21.06
C LYS A 70 -28.10 31.98 -21.35
N LYS A 71 -28.22 31.62 -22.63
CA LYS A 71 -28.44 30.23 -23.07
C LYS A 71 -27.33 29.29 -22.62
N PHE A 72 -26.09 29.78 -22.61
CA PHE A 72 -24.93 29.03 -22.10
C PHE A 72 -24.70 29.16 -20.58
N GLY A 73 -25.52 29.96 -19.88
CA GLY A 73 -25.28 30.26 -18.46
C GLY A 73 -24.03 31.11 -18.22
N ILE A 74 -23.54 31.85 -19.21
CA ILE A 74 -22.38 32.73 -19.08
C ILE A 74 -22.84 34.06 -18.49
N ASN A 75 -21.98 34.69 -17.68
CA ASN A 75 -22.27 35.98 -17.05
C ASN A 75 -22.37 37.12 -18.08
N THR A 76 -23.54 37.75 -18.16
CA THR A 76 -23.85 38.86 -19.07
C THR A 76 -23.52 40.26 -18.53
N ILE A 77 -22.84 40.36 -17.37
CA ILE A 77 -22.43 41.65 -16.80
C ILE A 77 -21.16 42.12 -17.50
N GLY A 78 -21.22 43.30 -18.11
CA GLY A 78 -20.08 43.98 -18.74
C GLY A 78 -20.46 44.71 -20.02
N ARG A 79 -19.45 45.29 -20.70
CA ARG A 79 -19.60 45.84 -22.05
C ARG A 79 -19.81 44.69 -23.06
N LYS A 80 -20.46 44.97 -24.20
CA LYS A 80 -20.65 44.03 -25.32
C LYS A 80 -19.41 43.19 -25.65
N SER A 81 -18.23 43.81 -25.71
CA SER A 81 -16.95 43.13 -26.02
C SER A 81 -16.55 42.10 -24.96
N VAL A 82 -16.80 42.39 -23.68
CA VAL A 82 -16.46 41.49 -22.57
C VAL A 82 -17.37 40.26 -22.61
N ILE A 83 -18.67 40.46 -22.83
CA ILE A 83 -19.64 39.36 -22.95
C ILE A 83 -19.28 38.48 -24.16
N TYR A 84 -18.97 39.10 -25.30
CA TYR A 84 -18.53 38.40 -26.50
C TYR A 84 -17.28 37.55 -26.25
N ASN A 85 -16.23 38.12 -25.64
CA ASN A 85 -15.00 37.39 -25.34
C ASN A 85 -15.23 36.21 -24.40
N ARG A 86 -16.13 36.35 -23.40
CA ARG A 86 -16.50 35.22 -22.52
C ARG A 86 -17.21 34.11 -23.29
N VAL A 87 -18.13 34.45 -24.19
CA VAL A 87 -18.81 33.47 -25.05
C VAL A 87 -17.81 32.74 -25.93
N VAL A 88 -16.91 33.46 -26.61
CA VAL A 88 -15.87 32.88 -27.46
C VAL A 88 -14.95 31.95 -26.65
N ALA A 89 -14.40 32.43 -25.53
CA ALA A 89 -13.47 31.65 -24.73
C ALA A 89 -14.12 30.42 -24.06
N PHE A 90 -15.41 30.52 -23.66
CA PHE A 90 -16.17 29.38 -23.17
C PHE A 90 -16.27 28.29 -24.24
N VAL A 91 -16.55 28.64 -25.49
CA VAL A 91 -16.72 27.62 -26.52
C VAL A 91 -15.37 27.09 -27.03
N GLU A 92 -14.32 27.90 -27.04
CA GLU A 92 -12.96 27.37 -27.23
C GLU A 92 -12.59 26.34 -26.14
N LEU A 93 -13.03 26.56 -24.89
CA LEU A 93 -12.87 25.57 -23.82
C LEU A 93 -13.67 24.28 -24.11
N GLN A 94 -14.92 24.40 -24.57
CA GLN A 94 -15.76 23.26 -24.99
C GLN A 94 -15.09 22.43 -26.09
N GLN A 95 -14.58 23.09 -27.12
CA GLN A 95 -13.87 22.45 -28.22
C GLN A 95 -12.59 21.74 -27.73
N ARG A 96 -11.81 22.39 -26.85
CA ARG A 96 -10.63 21.78 -26.23
C ARG A 96 -10.99 20.48 -25.49
N PHE A 97 -12.07 20.48 -24.71
CA PHE A 97 -12.53 19.28 -23.99
C PHE A 97 -13.01 18.18 -24.93
N ALA A 98 -13.73 18.53 -26.00
CA ALA A 98 -14.15 17.57 -27.02
C ALA A 98 -12.94 16.90 -27.72
N ILE A 99 -11.94 17.69 -28.09
CA ILE A 99 -10.69 17.21 -28.69
C ILE A 99 -9.93 16.30 -27.71
N GLU A 100 -9.85 16.67 -26.43
CA GLU A 100 -9.19 15.86 -25.41
C GLU A 100 -9.88 14.49 -25.24
N LYS A 101 -11.22 14.48 -25.20
CA LYS A 101 -12.02 13.25 -25.16
C LYS A 101 -11.76 12.37 -26.39
N GLN A 102 -11.75 12.95 -27.58
CA GLN A 102 -11.44 12.23 -28.83
C GLN A 102 -10.00 11.70 -28.84
N LYS A 103 -9.03 12.46 -28.34
CA LYS A 103 -7.64 11.98 -28.18
C LYS A 103 -7.60 10.77 -27.25
N LYS A 104 -8.28 10.81 -26.11
CA LYS A 104 -8.38 9.68 -25.18
C LYS A 104 -9.06 8.46 -25.82
N GLU A 105 -10.15 8.65 -26.56
CA GLU A 105 -10.87 7.57 -27.26
C GLU A 105 -10.09 7.00 -28.45
N SER A 106 -9.32 7.83 -29.17
CA SER A 106 -8.48 7.42 -30.30
C SER A 106 -7.13 6.83 -29.88
N ILE A 107 -6.67 7.08 -28.65
CA ILE A 107 -5.53 6.38 -28.05
C ILE A 107 -5.94 4.97 -27.59
N ASN A 108 -7.24 4.70 -27.42
CA ASN A 108 -7.73 3.37 -27.09
C ASN A 108 -7.36 2.37 -28.20
N ALA A 109 -6.34 1.55 -27.95
CA ALA A 109 -5.75 0.63 -28.92
C ALA A 109 -6.73 -0.38 -29.51
N PHE A 110 -7.89 -0.57 -28.86
CA PHE A 110 -8.95 -1.49 -29.30
C PHE A 110 -9.83 -0.95 -30.45
N ASN A 111 -9.65 0.32 -30.86
CA ASN A 111 -10.47 0.99 -31.89
C ASN A 111 -9.72 1.33 -33.19
N LYS A 112 -8.43 1.00 -33.33
CA LYS A 112 -7.69 1.19 -34.60
C LYS A 112 -7.66 -0.09 -35.43
N ASP A 113 -7.58 0.07 -36.76
CA ASP A 113 -7.30 -1.02 -37.67
C ASP A 113 -6.07 -1.81 -37.20
N ARG A 114 -6.23 -3.13 -37.20
CA ARG A 114 -5.38 -4.07 -36.47
C ARG A 114 -3.92 -3.87 -36.85
N VAL A 115 -3.11 -3.36 -35.92
CA VAL A 115 -1.66 -3.52 -36.02
C VAL A 115 -1.38 -5.02 -35.98
N GLN A 116 -0.90 -5.56 -37.10
CA GLN A 116 -0.50 -6.96 -37.20
C GLN A 116 0.56 -7.21 -36.13
N LEU A 117 0.40 -8.28 -35.34
CA LEU A 117 1.41 -8.67 -34.34
C LEU A 117 2.72 -8.90 -35.09
N THR A 118 3.71 -8.04 -34.88
CA THR A 118 5.05 -8.17 -35.47
C THR A 118 5.94 -9.15 -34.71
N ILE A 119 5.45 -9.72 -33.61
CA ILE A 119 6.15 -10.77 -32.87
C ILE A 119 5.87 -12.09 -33.60
N MET A 120 6.83 -12.59 -34.38
CA MET A 120 6.69 -13.86 -35.12
C MET A 120 7.05 -15.09 -34.27
N ASP A 121 7.77 -14.90 -33.15
CA ASP A 121 8.18 -15.96 -32.24
C ASP A 121 7.26 -16.04 -31.01
N ILE A 122 5.99 -16.37 -31.23
CA ILE A 122 5.04 -16.61 -30.14
C ILE A 122 4.60 -18.07 -30.17
N SER A 123 4.50 -18.70 -28.99
CA SER A 123 4.01 -20.07 -28.90
C SER A 123 2.59 -20.19 -29.51
N PRO A 124 2.23 -21.34 -30.11
CA PRO A 124 0.88 -21.55 -30.63
C PRO A 124 -0.23 -21.30 -29.59
N GLN A 125 0.03 -21.62 -28.32
CA GLN A 125 -0.88 -21.38 -27.21
C GLN A 125 -1.08 -19.89 -26.94
N GLU A 126 -0.02 -19.10 -27.03
CA GLU A 126 -0.10 -17.65 -26.85
C GLU A 126 -0.74 -16.96 -28.06
N ASN A 127 -0.55 -17.47 -29.28
CA ASN A 127 -1.33 -17.06 -30.45
C ASN A 127 -2.83 -17.33 -30.24
N LEU A 128 -3.19 -18.49 -29.71
CA LEU A 128 -4.58 -18.81 -29.38
C LEU A 128 -5.13 -17.90 -28.28
N PHE A 129 -4.34 -17.64 -27.23
CA PHE A 129 -4.68 -16.69 -26.17
C PHE A 129 -5.00 -15.31 -26.75
N TRP A 130 -4.10 -14.75 -27.58
CA TRP A 130 -4.33 -13.45 -28.20
C TRP A 130 -5.50 -13.46 -29.19
N ALA A 131 -5.72 -14.55 -29.93
CA ALA A 131 -6.86 -14.70 -30.83
C ALA A 131 -8.20 -14.69 -30.08
N ILE A 132 -8.28 -15.42 -28.96
CA ILE A 132 -9.42 -15.43 -28.05
C ILE A 132 -9.63 -14.04 -27.43
N PHE A 133 -8.56 -13.44 -26.90
CA PHE A 133 -8.61 -12.15 -26.21
C PHE A 133 -9.00 -10.99 -27.14
N ARG A 134 -8.60 -11.05 -28.41
CA ARG A 134 -8.95 -10.04 -29.44
C ARG A 134 -10.33 -10.26 -30.07
N ASN A 135 -10.92 -11.45 -29.94
CA ASN A 135 -12.26 -11.71 -30.43
C ASN A 135 -13.29 -11.08 -29.47
N LYS A 136 -13.84 -9.92 -29.84
CA LYS A 136 -14.77 -9.16 -29.00
C LYS A 136 -15.97 -9.98 -28.51
N ILE A 137 -16.46 -10.94 -29.29
CA ILE A 137 -17.61 -11.78 -28.92
C ILE A 137 -17.19 -12.81 -27.88
N ILE A 138 -16.11 -13.55 -28.13
CA ILE A 138 -15.60 -14.55 -27.19
C ILE A 138 -15.12 -13.87 -25.90
N PHE A 139 -14.38 -12.75 -26.02
CA PHE A 139 -13.97 -11.94 -24.88
C PHE A 139 -15.18 -11.48 -24.06
N LYS A 140 -16.20 -10.89 -24.70
CA LYS A 140 -17.43 -10.53 -24.00
C LYS A 140 -18.11 -11.74 -23.37
N ASN A 141 -18.14 -12.91 -24.01
CA ASN A 141 -18.79 -14.09 -23.45
C ASN A 141 -18.01 -14.67 -22.27
N ILE A 142 -16.69 -14.87 -22.39
CA ILE A 142 -15.82 -15.38 -21.32
C ILE A 142 -15.81 -14.40 -20.13
N PHE A 143 -15.72 -13.10 -20.40
CA PHE A 143 -15.62 -12.06 -19.38
C PHE A 143 -16.96 -11.39 -19.05
N SER A 144 -18.10 -11.85 -19.61
CA SER A 144 -19.43 -11.28 -19.32
C SER A 144 -19.81 -11.42 -17.85
N ASN A 145 -19.40 -12.52 -17.24
CA ASN A 145 -19.58 -12.80 -15.82
C ASN A 145 -18.56 -12.08 -14.93
N PHE A 146 -17.49 -11.55 -15.53
CA PHE A 146 -16.54 -10.71 -14.83
C PHE A 146 -16.97 -9.25 -14.99
N THR A 147 -17.50 -8.65 -13.92
CA THR A 147 -17.79 -7.21 -13.86
C THR A 147 -16.50 -6.34 -13.84
N PHE A 148 -15.50 -6.64 -14.68
CA PHE A 148 -14.29 -5.84 -14.84
C PHE A 148 -14.59 -4.41 -15.32
N GLY A 149 -15.75 -4.19 -15.95
CA GLY A 149 -16.17 -2.86 -16.38
C GLY A 149 -16.37 -1.84 -15.25
N ARG A 150 -16.50 -2.29 -13.98
CA ARG A 150 -16.80 -1.40 -12.84
C ARG A 150 -15.80 -1.46 -11.69
N SER A 151 -15.01 -2.52 -11.57
CA SER A 151 -14.03 -2.69 -10.49
C SER A 151 -12.59 -2.59 -11.02
N LEU A 152 -11.89 -1.51 -10.64
CA LEU A 152 -10.44 -1.31 -10.77
C LEU A 152 -9.93 -1.29 -12.22
N ASN A 153 -10.22 -0.23 -12.98
CA ASN A 153 -9.52 0.00 -14.24
C ASN A 153 -8.02 0.18 -14.00
N TYR A 154 -7.19 -0.19 -15.00
CA TYR A 154 -5.74 -0.06 -14.93
C TYR A 154 -5.31 1.40 -14.63
N ASP A 155 -6.10 2.38 -15.04
CA ASP A 155 -5.87 3.80 -14.79
C ASP A 155 -5.97 4.17 -13.29
N ARG A 156 -6.82 3.51 -12.50
CA ARG A 156 -6.91 3.72 -11.03
C ARG A 156 -5.69 3.19 -10.28
N LEU A 157 -4.81 2.43 -10.93
CA LEU A 157 -3.55 2.01 -10.34
C LEU A 157 -2.52 3.15 -10.43
N PHE A 158 -2.69 4.21 -9.64
CA PHE A 158 -1.75 5.34 -9.63
C PHE A 158 -0.83 5.33 -8.40
N SER A 159 -1.26 4.73 -7.29
CA SER A 159 -0.43 4.65 -6.08
C SER A 159 0.65 3.58 -6.21
N VAL A 160 1.91 4.01 -6.28
CA VAL A 160 3.10 3.15 -6.41
C VAL A 160 3.16 2.11 -5.29
N ASP A 161 2.94 2.54 -4.05
CA ASP A 161 2.99 1.65 -2.87
C ASP A 161 1.93 0.55 -2.96
N LEU A 162 0.71 0.90 -3.38
CA LEU A 162 -0.35 -0.09 -3.56
C LEU A 162 -0.03 -1.05 -4.71
N ILE A 163 0.51 -0.55 -5.82
CA ILE A 163 0.93 -1.39 -6.95
C ILE A 163 1.96 -2.43 -6.49
N LEU A 164 3.04 -1.99 -5.86
CA LEU A 164 4.14 -2.87 -5.45
C LEU A 164 3.74 -3.83 -4.31
N ARG A 165 2.88 -3.41 -3.39
CA ARG A 165 2.46 -4.25 -2.25
C ARG A 165 1.35 -5.24 -2.61
N ARG A 166 0.40 -4.86 -3.47
CA ARG A 166 -0.79 -5.68 -3.75
C ARG A 166 -0.63 -6.64 -4.92
N TYR A 167 0.21 -6.32 -5.90
CA TYR A 167 0.31 -7.10 -7.13
C TYR A 167 1.64 -7.86 -7.18
N THR A 168 1.56 -9.16 -7.47
CA THR A 168 2.74 -10.04 -7.62
C THR A 168 3.62 -9.60 -8.79
N ASN A 169 3.02 -9.05 -9.85
CA ASN A 169 3.66 -8.41 -11.00
C ASN A 169 3.73 -6.87 -10.88
N GLY A 170 3.77 -6.34 -9.65
CA GLY A 170 3.75 -4.90 -9.41
C GLY A 170 4.92 -4.14 -10.05
N GLU A 171 6.09 -4.79 -10.18
CA GLU A 171 7.25 -4.17 -10.85
C GLU A 171 6.99 -3.96 -12.34
N GLU A 172 6.36 -4.93 -13.01
CA GLU A 172 6.00 -4.87 -14.42
C GLU A 172 4.91 -3.82 -14.68
N ILE A 173 3.88 -3.78 -13.84
CA ILE A 173 2.83 -2.74 -13.89
C ILE A 173 3.46 -1.35 -13.77
N LEU A 174 4.33 -1.15 -12.77
CA LEU A 174 4.99 0.12 -12.56
C LEU A 174 5.87 0.52 -13.76
N ARG A 175 6.65 -0.42 -14.32
CA ARG A 175 7.47 -0.17 -15.51
C ARG A 175 6.63 0.26 -16.70
N ASP A 176 5.50 -0.40 -16.93
CA ASP A 176 4.60 -0.04 -18.01
C ASP A 176 3.99 1.36 -17.80
N LYS A 177 3.56 1.69 -16.58
CA LYS A 177 3.04 3.03 -16.25
C LYS A 177 4.07 4.13 -16.44
N VAL A 178 5.30 3.91 -15.98
CA VAL A 178 6.41 4.83 -16.19
C VAL A 178 6.73 4.97 -17.67
N LYS A 179 6.79 3.86 -18.42
CA LYS A 179 7.04 3.87 -19.87
C LYS A 179 5.98 4.69 -20.62
N ASN A 180 4.73 4.62 -20.18
CA ASN A 180 3.60 5.33 -20.78
C ASN A 180 3.37 6.74 -20.17
N ALA A 181 4.25 7.22 -19.29
CA ALA A 181 4.16 8.51 -18.60
C ALA A 181 2.78 8.75 -17.92
N GLN A 182 2.19 7.71 -17.33
CA GLN A 182 0.90 7.82 -16.64
C GLN A 182 1.04 8.50 -15.28
N ASP A 183 -0.03 9.09 -14.76
CA ASP A 183 0.00 9.72 -13.43
C ASP A 183 0.29 8.68 -12.33
N LEU A 184 1.34 8.93 -11.55
CA LEU A 184 1.78 8.09 -10.44
C LEU A 184 1.92 8.93 -9.16
N VAL A 185 1.36 8.42 -8.07
CA VAL A 185 1.52 8.96 -6.72
C VAL A 185 2.59 8.13 -6.01
N PHE A 186 3.72 8.76 -5.76
CA PHE A 186 4.87 8.15 -5.10
C PHE A 186 4.68 8.11 -3.58
N GLY A 187 4.75 6.92 -3.00
CA GLY A 187 4.94 6.75 -1.57
C GLY A 187 6.44 6.68 -1.23
N HIS A 188 6.76 6.91 0.03
CA HIS A 188 8.14 6.91 0.50
C HIS A 188 8.66 5.46 0.56
N GLU A 189 9.82 5.19 -0.05
CA GLU A 189 10.67 3.98 0.07
C GLU A 189 10.42 2.74 -0.84
N THR A 190 9.24 2.52 -1.45
CA THR A 190 8.95 1.18 -2.03
C THR A 190 9.68 0.80 -3.35
N ILE A 191 9.99 1.76 -4.23
CA ILE A 191 10.59 1.44 -5.55
C ILE A 191 12.06 1.05 -5.41
N CYS A 192 12.84 1.83 -4.65
CA CYS A 192 14.27 1.62 -4.51
C CYS A 192 14.61 0.29 -3.85
N GLU A 193 13.73 -0.22 -2.98
CA GLU A 193 13.84 -1.52 -2.33
C GLU A 193 13.58 -2.69 -3.28
N ARG A 194 12.56 -2.56 -4.14
CA ARG A 194 12.12 -3.63 -5.07
C ARG A 194 13.03 -3.70 -6.29
N ILE A 195 13.25 -2.57 -6.97
CA ILE A 195 14.00 -2.49 -8.24
C ILE A 195 15.46 -2.10 -7.96
N PHE A 196 16.16 -2.90 -7.14
CA PHE A 196 17.49 -2.54 -6.62
C PHE A 196 18.69 -3.04 -7.44
N LYS A 197 18.48 -3.99 -8.37
CA LYS A 197 19.59 -4.60 -9.13
C LYS A 197 20.16 -3.60 -10.14
N ASP A 198 21.48 -3.51 -10.21
CA ASP A 198 22.18 -2.66 -11.17
C ASP A 198 22.27 -3.34 -12.55
N THR A 199 21.15 -3.40 -13.26
CA THR A 199 21.03 -3.97 -14.62
C THR A 199 20.73 -2.88 -15.65
N PRO A 200 21.06 -3.09 -16.95
CA PRO A 200 20.71 -2.14 -18.00
C PRO A 200 19.21 -1.83 -18.08
N SER A 201 18.35 -2.85 -17.89
CA SER A 201 16.90 -2.68 -17.86
C SER A 201 16.42 -1.79 -16.70
N ASN A 202 16.98 -1.96 -15.50
CA ASN A 202 16.63 -1.12 -14.35
C ASN A 202 17.12 0.32 -14.50
N ARG A 203 18.33 0.50 -15.05
CA ARG A 203 18.84 1.83 -15.40
C ARG A 203 17.97 2.54 -16.42
N SER A 204 17.56 1.83 -17.47
CA SER A 204 16.63 2.36 -18.48
C SER A 204 15.29 2.77 -17.86
N PHE A 205 14.75 1.94 -16.96
CA PHE A 205 13.55 2.28 -16.19
C PHE A 205 13.73 3.57 -15.36
N TYR A 206 14.79 3.68 -14.56
CA TYR A 206 15.03 4.88 -13.74
C TYR A 206 15.28 6.12 -14.57
N LYS A 207 15.96 5.99 -15.72
CA LYS A 207 16.12 7.08 -16.67
C LYS A 207 14.77 7.60 -17.17
N GLN A 208 13.86 6.70 -17.55
CA GLN A 208 12.50 7.07 -17.96
C GLN A 208 11.71 7.67 -16.79
N LEU A 209 11.81 7.08 -15.60
CA LEU A 209 11.17 7.58 -14.39
C LEU A 209 11.57 9.02 -14.10
N PHE A 210 12.86 9.32 -14.04
CA PHE A 210 13.34 10.67 -13.73
C PHE A 210 13.11 11.67 -14.87
N SER A 211 12.92 11.18 -16.10
CA SER A 211 12.49 12.01 -17.23
C SER A 211 11.02 12.41 -17.11
N ASN A 212 10.15 11.47 -16.73
CA ASN A 212 8.70 11.68 -16.69
C ASN A 212 8.24 12.34 -15.38
N TYR A 213 8.99 12.18 -14.29
CA TYR A 213 8.65 12.72 -12.97
C TYR A 213 9.86 13.44 -12.36
N SER A 214 10.22 14.62 -12.90
CA SER A 214 11.43 15.35 -12.49
C SER A 214 11.46 15.73 -11.00
N ASP A 215 10.31 16.03 -10.43
CA ASP A 215 10.20 16.62 -9.09
C ASP A 215 10.49 15.60 -7.99
N THR A 216 10.46 14.30 -8.33
CA THR A 216 10.67 13.21 -7.37
C THR A 216 12.14 12.87 -7.18
N ARG A 217 13.05 13.37 -8.03
CA ARG A 217 14.49 13.01 -8.04
C ARG A 217 15.16 13.15 -6.67
N ASN A 218 14.85 14.22 -5.93
CA ASN A 218 15.42 14.47 -4.59
C ASN A 218 14.97 13.43 -3.55
N ILE A 219 13.73 12.97 -3.66
CA ILE A 219 13.17 11.92 -2.79
C ILE A 219 13.89 10.60 -3.09
N PHE A 220 14.01 10.25 -4.38
CA PHE A 220 14.65 9.01 -4.81
C PHE A 220 16.11 8.88 -4.41
N PHE A 221 16.85 9.98 -4.27
CA PHE A 221 18.23 9.88 -3.80
C PHE A 221 18.35 9.48 -2.34
N LYS A 222 17.54 10.10 -1.46
CA LYS A 222 17.51 9.74 -0.04
C LYS A 222 17.13 8.27 0.11
N ASP A 223 16.12 7.83 -0.64
CA ASP A 223 15.66 6.45 -0.66
C ASP A 223 16.75 5.53 -1.24
N ALA A 224 17.47 5.94 -2.29
CA ALA A 224 18.55 5.16 -2.87
C ALA A 224 19.74 5.00 -1.91
N ILE A 225 20.04 6.02 -1.11
CA ILE A 225 21.03 5.93 -0.04
C ILE A 225 20.57 4.97 1.05
N ALA A 226 19.34 5.14 1.54
CA ALA A 226 18.77 4.31 2.60
C ALA A 226 18.73 2.81 2.21
N THR A 227 18.43 2.54 0.95
CA THR A 227 18.28 1.18 0.39
C THR A 227 19.56 0.65 -0.29
N ALA A 228 20.63 1.45 -0.33
CA ALA A 228 21.87 1.16 -1.05
C ALA A 228 21.69 0.81 -2.54
N ASN A 229 20.77 1.49 -3.23
CA ASN A 229 20.43 1.25 -4.62
C ASN A 229 21.35 2.02 -5.60
N ILE A 230 22.45 1.38 -5.98
CA ILE A 230 23.45 1.93 -6.91
C ILE A 230 22.89 2.24 -8.30
N ALA A 231 21.86 1.49 -8.76
CA ALA A 231 21.27 1.72 -10.07
C ALA A 231 20.63 3.11 -10.14
N VAL A 232 19.88 3.48 -9.10
CA VAL A 232 19.28 4.81 -8.96
C VAL A 232 20.35 5.89 -8.89
N LEU A 233 21.37 5.70 -8.05
CA LEU A 233 22.43 6.69 -7.88
C LEU A 233 23.20 6.96 -9.17
N LYS A 234 23.43 5.92 -9.99
CA LYS A 234 24.06 6.06 -11.31
C LYS A 234 23.24 6.91 -12.26
N GLU A 235 21.92 6.69 -12.31
CA GLU A 235 21.05 7.49 -13.16
C GLU A 235 20.90 8.92 -12.64
N LEU A 236 20.81 9.12 -11.32
CA LEU A 236 20.74 10.45 -10.71
C LEU A 236 22.02 11.27 -10.91
N ASN A 237 23.19 10.63 -10.93
CA ASN A 237 24.47 11.31 -11.16
C ASN A 237 24.56 11.98 -12.55
N ASN A 238 23.74 11.57 -13.51
CA ASN A 238 23.67 12.21 -14.83
C ASN A 238 22.99 13.60 -14.79
N TYR A 239 22.38 13.99 -13.66
CA TYR A 239 21.67 15.26 -13.51
C TYR A 239 22.52 16.25 -12.68
N ALA A 240 23.09 17.27 -13.35
CA ALA A 240 24.06 18.19 -12.77
C ALA A 240 23.59 18.94 -11.51
N GLN A 241 22.30 19.31 -11.44
CA GLN A 241 21.69 20.03 -10.31
C GLN A 241 21.69 19.22 -9.00
N PHE A 242 21.94 17.92 -9.10
CA PHE A 242 21.89 17.02 -7.96
C PHE A 242 23.10 17.16 -7.02
N GLN A 243 24.23 17.67 -7.50
CA GLN A 243 25.49 17.64 -6.73
C GLN A 243 25.62 18.73 -5.65
N GLU A 244 24.72 19.72 -5.59
CA GLU A 244 24.95 20.95 -4.82
C GLU A 244 24.22 21.03 -3.46
N ASN A 245 23.23 20.16 -3.22
CA ASN A 245 22.27 20.34 -2.10
C ASN A 245 22.35 19.29 -0.98
N PHE A 246 23.37 18.43 -0.94
CA PHE A 246 23.38 17.28 -0.04
C PHE A 246 24.52 17.37 0.98
N SER A 247 24.27 18.15 2.03
CA SER A 247 25.03 18.09 3.28
C SER A 247 24.16 17.45 4.36
N GLY A 248 24.75 16.56 5.18
CA GLY A 248 24.11 16.08 6.41
C GLY A 248 23.30 14.77 6.34
N THR A 249 23.24 14.07 5.20
CA THR A 249 22.58 12.75 5.17
C THR A 249 23.48 11.69 5.80
N GLY A 250 23.10 11.16 6.96
CA GLY A 250 23.79 10.03 7.58
C GLY A 250 23.56 8.76 6.76
N ILE A 251 24.64 8.05 6.42
CA ILE A 251 24.59 6.76 5.72
C ILE A 251 24.80 5.65 6.75
N SER A 252 23.75 4.86 6.98
CA SER A 252 23.83 3.67 7.84
C SER A 252 24.40 2.49 7.03
N VAL A 253 25.57 2.01 7.44
CA VAL A 253 26.25 0.87 6.80
C VAL A 253 25.79 -0.41 7.48
N LYS A 254 24.70 -1.00 6.96
CA LYS A 254 24.12 -2.25 7.50
C LYS A 254 24.51 -3.50 6.70
N THR A 255 24.82 -3.33 5.41
CA THR A 255 25.02 -4.45 4.48
C THR A 255 26.22 -4.25 3.57
N TYR A 256 26.67 -5.34 2.92
CA TYR A 256 27.69 -5.25 1.88
C TYR A 256 27.25 -4.42 0.66
N LYS A 257 25.95 -4.27 0.41
CA LYS A 257 25.43 -3.37 -0.63
C LYS A 257 25.75 -1.91 -0.29
N SER A 258 25.59 -1.52 0.98
CA SER A 258 25.92 -0.18 1.47
C SER A 258 27.40 0.13 1.23
N ILE A 259 28.30 -0.82 1.45
CA ILE A 259 29.74 -0.66 1.17
C ILE A 259 30.01 -0.43 -0.33
N LYS A 260 29.37 -1.21 -1.20
CA LYS A 260 29.48 -1.00 -2.66
C LYS A 260 28.96 0.37 -3.09
N MET A 261 27.87 0.82 -2.47
CA MET A 261 27.32 2.14 -2.70
C MET A 261 28.33 3.22 -2.31
N ILE A 262 28.94 3.12 -1.13
CA ILE A 262 29.93 4.10 -0.67
C ILE A 262 31.14 4.13 -1.61
N LYS A 263 31.61 2.95 -2.04
CA LYS A 263 32.67 2.87 -3.07
C LYS A 263 32.27 3.62 -4.34
N TYR A 264 31.03 3.48 -4.79
CA TYR A 264 30.51 4.20 -5.94
C TYR A 264 30.45 5.72 -5.68
N LEU A 265 29.91 6.15 -4.54
CA LEU A 265 29.84 7.56 -4.15
C LEU A 265 31.25 8.20 -4.12
N ASN A 266 32.24 7.51 -3.56
CA ASN A 266 33.63 7.95 -3.57
C ASN A 266 34.18 8.06 -5.00
N SER A 267 33.82 7.14 -5.90
CA SER A 267 34.27 7.16 -7.30
C SER A 267 33.72 8.34 -8.12
N ILE A 268 32.60 8.94 -7.69
CA ILE A 268 32.02 10.13 -8.33
C ILE A 268 32.31 11.42 -7.53
N GLY A 269 33.24 11.36 -6.58
CA GLY A 269 33.79 12.53 -5.89
C GLY A 269 33.10 12.93 -4.58
N PHE A 270 32.18 12.13 -4.03
CA PHE A 270 31.71 12.34 -2.66
C PHE A 270 32.80 11.91 -1.67
N LYS A 271 33.06 12.72 -0.64
CA LYS A 271 34.05 12.41 0.41
C LYS A 271 33.36 12.02 1.72
N SER A 272 34.08 11.28 2.56
CA SER A 272 33.66 11.04 3.95
C SER A 272 33.89 12.31 4.78
N ARG A 273 32.93 12.75 5.60
CA ARG A 273 33.14 13.86 6.57
C ARG A 273 33.40 13.28 7.95
N ASN A 274 34.61 13.49 8.47
CA ASN A 274 34.92 13.16 9.87
C ASN A 274 35.27 14.37 10.74
N LYS A 275 35.34 15.60 10.20
CA LYS A 275 35.61 16.82 10.98
C LYS A 275 34.65 17.97 10.69
N THR A 276 34.33 18.70 11.75
CA THR A 276 33.29 19.72 11.86
C THR A 276 33.57 21.02 11.09
N ASN A 277 34.77 21.21 10.52
CA ASN A 277 35.24 22.57 10.24
C ASN A 277 35.29 23.02 8.78
N ASP A 278 34.77 22.27 7.79
CA ASP A 278 34.76 22.73 6.39
C ASP A 278 33.36 22.87 5.79
N HIS A 279 33.10 23.98 5.11
CA HIS A 279 31.84 24.25 4.39
C HIS A 279 31.69 23.42 3.09
N ASP A 280 32.45 22.35 2.92
CA ASP A 280 32.41 21.50 1.74
C ASP A 280 31.04 20.82 1.58
N LYS A 281 30.37 21.15 0.46
CA LYS A 281 29.00 20.74 0.12
C LYS A 281 28.84 19.26 -0.28
N LYS A 282 29.93 18.47 -0.29
CA LYS A 282 29.95 17.08 -0.82
C LYS A 282 30.50 16.06 0.16
N CYS A 283 29.97 16.01 1.38
CA CYS A 283 30.42 15.02 2.36
C CYS A 283 29.27 14.28 3.07
N PHE A 284 29.49 12.99 3.32
CA PHE A 284 28.57 12.12 4.07
C PHE A 284 29.14 11.73 5.43
N ILE A 285 28.26 11.53 6.41
CA ILE A 285 28.62 10.91 7.69
C ILE A 285 28.24 9.43 7.60
N PHE A 286 29.23 8.55 7.69
CA PHE A 286 28.98 7.11 7.74
C PHE A 286 28.83 6.67 9.20
N SER A 287 27.80 5.88 9.47
CA SER A 287 27.70 5.17 10.74
C SER A 287 27.53 3.68 10.45
N PHE A 288 28.41 2.86 11.01
CA PHE A 288 28.08 1.46 11.21
C PHE A 288 27.15 1.45 12.41
N SER A 289 25.84 1.44 12.15
CA SER A 289 24.82 1.24 13.18
C SER A 289 24.25 -0.16 12.99
N ASN A 290 24.44 -1.04 13.97
CA ASN A 290 23.93 -2.41 14.00
C ASN A 290 24.39 -3.24 12.79
N PHE A 291 25.71 -3.37 12.58
CA PHE A 291 26.22 -4.17 11.47
C PHE A 291 26.09 -5.66 11.83
N ASP A 292 25.24 -6.39 11.11
CA ASP A 292 25.04 -7.81 11.33
C ASP A 292 25.83 -8.65 10.31
N LEU A 293 26.59 -9.64 10.81
CA LEU A 293 27.28 -10.62 9.99
C LEU A 293 26.31 -11.42 9.10
N SER A 294 25.06 -11.61 9.52
CA SER A 294 24.04 -12.32 8.74
C SER A 294 23.74 -11.64 7.39
N ASN A 295 24.00 -10.33 7.28
CA ASN A 295 23.83 -9.56 6.04
C ASN A 295 24.93 -9.86 5.00
N LEU A 296 25.97 -10.61 5.37
CA LEU A 296 27.03 -11.06 4.48
C LEU A 296 26.67 -12.43 3.91
N LYS A 297 26.45 -12.48 2.59
CA LYS A 297 26.03 -13.74 1.92
C LYS A 297 27.07 -14.84 1.97
N ASN A 298 28.36 -14.48 1.98
CA ASN A 298 29.46 -15.43 1.95
C ASN A 298 30.77 -14.83 2.47
N LEU A 299 31.76 -15.69 2.69
CA LEU A 299 33.08 -15.32 3.20
C LEU A 299 33.76 -14.24 2.34
N ASN A 300 33.61 -14.30 1.01
CA ASN A 300 34.17 -13.29 0.12
C ASN A 300 33.64 -11.87 0.43
N GLN A 301 32.37 -11.74 0.86
CA GLN A 301 31.82 -10.45 1.25
C GLN A 301 32.41 -9.94 2.57
N LEU A 302 32.71 -10.81 3.54
CA LEU A 302 33.41 -10.43 4.77
C LEU A 302 34.81 -9.90 4.46
N ILE A 303 35.59 -10.64 3.66
CA ILE A 303 36.95 -10.27 3.27
C ILE A 303 36.92 -8.90 2.60
N LYS A 304 36.07 -8.73 1.58
CA LYS A 304 35.94 -7.45 0.87
C LYS A 304 35.48 -6.32 1.79
N THR A 305 34.57 -6.60 2.73
CA THR A 305 34.12 -5.60 3.70
C THR A 305 35.29 -5.08 4.50
N VAL A 306 36.12 -5.96 5.05
CA VAL A 306 37.33 -5.59 5.81
C VAL A 306 38.35 -4.85 4.95
N GLU A 307 38.57 -5.29 3.72
CA GLU A 307 39.46 -4.63 2.76
C GLU A 307 39.02 -3.20 2.42
N TYR A 308 37.71 -2.92 2.46
CA TYR A 308 37.18 -1.59 2.16
C TYR A 308 37.15 -0.65 3.36
N LEU A 309 37.32 -1.13 4.60
CA LEU A 309 37.30 -0.28 5.80
C LEU A 309 38.23 0.94 5.71
N PRO A 310 39.48 0.84 5.21
CA PRO A 310 40.36 2.01 5.04
C PRO A 310 39.79 3.12 4.15
N LEU A 311 38.90 2.77 3.20
CA LEU A 311 38.21 3.77 2.36
C LEU A 311 36.98 4.38 3.04
N LEU A 312 36.44 3.69 4.05
CA LEU A 312 35.22 4.09 4.75
C LEU A 312 35.53 4.92 6.00
N TYR A 313 36.72 4.74 6.58
CA TYR A 313 37.04 5.20 7.91
C TYR A 313 38.45 5.82 7.93
N GLU A 314 38.52 7.15 7.92
CA GLU A 314 39.80 7.88 7.91
C GLU A 314 40.59 7.73 9.22
N GLN A 315 39.91 7.39 10.32
CA GLN A 315 40.52 7.25 11.66
C GLN A 315 41.01 5.83 11.96
N ILE A 316 41.18 4.96 10.95
CA ILE A 316 41.74 3.63 11.19
C ILE A 316 43.21 3.77 11.59
N GLU A 317 43.56 3.16 12.71
CA GLU A 317 44.93 3.14 13.20
C GLU A 317 45.87 2.48 12.18
N HIS A 318 47.09 2.97 12.04
CA HIS A 318 48.07 2.41 11.10
C HIS A 318 48.29 0.89 11.33
N ASN A 319 48.28 0.46 12.59
CA ASN A 319 48.40 -0.96 12.97
C ASN A 319 47.24 -1.83 12.42
N GLN A 320 46.03 -1.28 12.25
CA GLN A 320 44.85 -1.96 11.74
C GLN A 320 44.95 -2.06 10.22
N ILE A 321 45.43 -1.01 9.54
CA ILE A 321 45.71 -1.03 8.10
C ILE A 321 46.71 -2.14 7.76
N GLU A 322 47.80 -2.26 8.52
CA GLU A 322 48.78 -3.33 8.32
C GLU A 322 48.18 -4.72 8.57
N LYS A 323 47.34 -4.89 9.60
CA LYS A 323 46.60 -6.14 9.80
C LYS A 323 45.69 -6.49 8.62
N ILE A 324 45.01 -5.52 8.02
CA ILE A 324 44.19 -5.73 6.81
C ILE A 324 45.05 -6.19 5.65
N LYS A 325 46.21 -5.55 5.41
CA LYS A 325 47.16 -5.96 4.34
C LYS A 325 47.64 -7.39 4.53
N ILE A 326 48.04 -7.76 5.75
CA ILE A 326 48.48 -9.13 6.08
C ILE A 326 47.37 -10.15 5.84
N LEU A 327 46.15 -9.85 6.31
CA LEU A 327 45.00 -10.73 6.10
C LEU A 327 44.70 -10.92 4.61
N ARG A 328 44.71 -9.83 3.84
CA ARG A 328 44.50 -9.87 2.38
C ARG A 328 45.51 -10.77 1.67
N LEU A 329 46.80 -10.63 1.97
CA LEU A 329 47.86 -11.47 1.38
C LEU A 329 47.68 -12.97 1.71
N LYS A 330 47.19 -13.28 2.91
CA LYS A 330 46.97 -14.68 3.32
C LYS A 330 45.66 -15.26 2.82
N SER A 331 44.65 -14.43 2.52
CA SER A 331 43.35 -14.91 2.06
C SER A 331 43.41 -15.69 0.75
N SER A 332 44.32 -15.33 -0.15
CA SER A 332 44.51 -15.99 -1.46
C SER A 332 45.13 -17.38 -1.32
N THR A 333 45.86 -17.66 -0.24
CA THR A 333 46.49 -18.96 0.00
C THR A 333 45.67 -19.85 0.93
N VAL A 334 44.88 -19.26 1.85
CA VAL A 334 44.10 -19.99 2.86
C VAL A 334 42.74 -20.44 2.33
N PHE A 335 42.05 -19.63 1.51
CA PHE A 335 40.65 -19.91 1.14
C PHE A 335 40.52 -20.39 -0.30
N THR A 336 39.97 -21.59 -0.47
CA THR A 336 39.58 -22.09 -1.79
C THR A 336 38.38 -21.32 -2.36
N GLN A 337 38.19 -21.34 -3.68
CA GLN A 337 37.01 -20.73 -4.30
C GLN A 337 35.67 -21.27 -3.75
N LYS A 338 35.64 -22.54 -3.33
CA LYS A 338 34.47 -23.15 -2.68
C LYS A 338 34.18 -22.45 -1.36
N LEU A 339 35.18 -22.32 -0.49
CA LEU A 339 35.04 -21.63 0.80
C LEU A 339 34.64 -20.16 0.65
N LEU A 340 35.19 -19.45 -0.33
CA LEU A 340 34.82 -18.06 -0.61
C LEU A 340 33.35 -17.89 -0.99
N LYS A 341 32.73 -18.92 -1.59
CA LYS A 341 31.31 -18.93 -1.99
C LYS A 341 30.39 -19.43 -0.87
N SER A 342 30.91 -20.17 0.12
CA SER A 342 30.14 -20.66 1.26
C SER A 342 29.62 -19.53 2.16
N THR A 343 28.44 -19.74 2.74
CA THR A 343 27.86 -18.79 3.72
C THR A 343 28.68 -18.81 5.01
N LEU A 344 28.73 -17.67 5.70
CA LEU A 344 29.44 -17.60 6.98
C LEU A 344 28.82 -18.57 8.00
N SER A 345 27.49 -18.66 8.06
CA SER A 345 26.78 -19.58 8.94
C SER A 345 27.15 -21.04 8.70
N HIS A 346 27.25 -21.47 7.43
CA HIS A 346 27.64 -22.84 7.10
C HIS A 346 29.08 -23.14 7.52
N LEU A 347 30.01 -22.23 7.18
CA LEU A 347 31.42 -22.35 7.58
C LEU A 347 31.61 -22.36 9.10
N ILE A 348 30.76 -21.62 9.80
CA ILE A 348 30.75 -21.52 11.27
C ILE A 348 30.17 -22.80 11.89
N LEU A 349 29.02 -23.28 11.40
CA LEU A 349 28.26 -24.40 11.97
C LEU A 349 28.91 -25.77 11.68
N GLU A 350 29.41 -25.99 10.46
CA GLU A 350 30.07 -27.27 10.11
C GLU A 350 31.25 -27.55 11.04
N ASN A 351 31.94 -26.50 11.51
CA ASN A 351 33.10 -26.64 12.36
C ASN A 351 32.77 -26.83 13.84
N LEU A 352 31.62 -26.32 14.32
CA LEU A 352 31.15 -26.61 15.68
C LEU A 352 30.83 -28.10 15.86
N CYS A 353 30.38 -28.78 14.80
CA CYS A 353 30.01 -30.19 14.84
C CYS A 353 31.21 -31.15 14.73
N LEU A 354 32.36 -30.68 14.23
CA LEU A 354 33.53 -31.52 13.91
C LEU A 354 34.64 -31.46 14.96
N ASN A 355 34.35 -30.95 16.17
CA ASN A 355 35.33 -30.68 17.21
C ASN A 355 35.97 -31.91 17.88
N ASN A 356 35.79 -33.12 17.32
CA ASN A 356 36.45 -34.34 17.80
C ASN A 356 37.45 -34.86 16.73
N ASN A 357 38.75 -34.65 16.99
CA ASN A 357 39.92 -35.39 16.48
C ASN A 357 40.59 -35.04 15.13
N ASN A 358 40.12 -34.09 14.31
CA ASN A 358 40.82 -33.74 13.06
C ASN A 358 41.55 -32.38 13.08
N ASN A 359 42.85 -32.40 13.41
CA ASN A 359 43.71 -31.21 13.57
C ASN A 359 43.88 -30.33 12.32
N ASN A 360 43.62 -30.82 11.10
CA ASN A 360 43.86 -30.06 9.87
C ASN A 360 42.76 -29.04 9.50
N ASN A 361 41.52 -29.19 10.00
CA ASN A 361 40.43 -28.25 9.69
C ASN A 361 40.46 -26.95 10.52
N ASN A 362 41.31 -26.86 11.54
CA ASN A 362 41.35 -25.70 12.46
C ASN A 362 41.95 -24.43 11.85
N ASN A 363 42.72 -24.51 10.76
CA ASN A 363 43.52 -23.35 10.31
C ASN A 363 42.65 -22.23 9.70
N TYR A 364 41.71 -22.54 8.79
CA TYR A 364 40.93 -21.48 8.11
C TYR A 364 39.91 -20.79 9.03
N ASN A 365 39.39 -21.46 10.07
CA ASN A 365 38.48 -20.86 11.04
C ASN A 365 39.14 -19.73 11.83
N GLN A 366 40.39 -19.92 12.24
CA GLN A 366 41.17 -18.88 12.89
C GLN A 366 41.30 -17.64 12.01
N TRP A 367 41.40 -17.81 10.69
CA TRP A 367 41.43 -16.69 9.76
C TRP A 367 40.08 -15.98 9.65
N ILE A 368 38.97 -16.71 9.51
CA ILE A 368 37.61 -16.13 9.50
C ILE A 368 37.38 -15.31 10.78
N LEU A 369 37.78 -15.85 11.93
CA LEU A 369 37.65 -15.18 13.22
C LEU A 369 38.54 -13.95 13.35
N LYS A 370 39.75 -13.95 12.76
CA LYS A 370 40.59 -12.74 12.67
C LYS A 370 39.94 -11.65 11.83
N TYR A 371 39.28 -12.00 10.73
CA TYR A 371 38.52 -11.05 9.92
C TYR A 371 37.33 -10.45 10.69
N ILE A 372 36.54 -11.28 11.37
CA ILE A 372 35.43 -10.81 12.21
C ILE A 372 35.96 -9.91 13.33
N LYS A 373 37.02 -10.34 14.02
CA LYS A 373 37.63 -9.56 15.11
C LYS A 373 38.04 -8.16 14.62
N LEU A 374 38.77 -8.11 13.52
CA LEU A 374 39.30 -6.86 12.98
C LEU A 374 38.16 -5.94 12.51
N LEU A 375 37.13 -6.49 11.87
CA LEU A 375 35.95 -5.73 11.47
C LEU A 375 35.31 -5.01 12.66
N PHE A 376 34.96 -5.76 13.71
CA PHE A 376 34.25 -5.23 14.88
C PHE A 376 35.11 -4.28 15.73
N GLN A 377 36.42 -4.52 15.79
CA GLN A 377 37.37 -3.59 16.41
C GLN A 377 37.40 -2.24 15.69
N ILE A 378 37.44 -2.25 14.35
CA ILE A 378 37.51 -1.02 13.55
C ILE A 378 36.20 -0.23 13.63
N ILE A 379 35.05 -0.90 13.50
CA ILE A 379 33.75 -0.22 13.55
C ILE A 379 33.29 0.11 14.99
N GLN A 380 34.10 -0.24 15.99
CA GLN A 380 33.85 0.00 17.42
C GLN A 380 32.48 -0.52 17.90
N GLN A 381 32.02 -1.65 17.34
CA GLN A 381 30.81 -2.33 17.78
C GLN A 381 31.15 -3.52 18.69
N PRO A 382 30.25 -3.89 19.63
CA PRO A 382 30.40 -5.11 20.38
C PRO A 382 30.50 -6.29 19.41
N PHE A 383 31.35 -7.27 19.74
CA PHE A 383 31.48 -8.45 18.89
C PHE A 383 30.13 -9.15 18.79
N PRO A 384 29.78 -9.69 17.62
CA PRO A 384 28.53 -10.43 17.48
C PRO A 384 28.65 -11.69 18.32
N PRO A 385 27.58 -12.19 18.96
CA PRO A 385 27.65 -13.37 19.81
C PRO A 385 28.21 -14.62 19.11
N HIS A 386 28.05 -14.70 17.78
CA HIS A 386 28.73 -15.67 16.89
C HIS A 386 30.21 -15.81 17.26
N TYR A 387 30.88 -14.68 17.48
CA TYR A 387 32.28 -14.58 17.81
C TYR A 387 32.62 -15.30 19.13
N TYR A 388 31.80 -15.10 20.17
CA TYR A 388 32.04 -15.65 21.49
C TYR A 388 31.76 -17.15 21.56
N ILE A 389 30.70 -17.60 20.88
CA ILE A 389 30.37 -19.04 20.75
C ILE A 389 31.53 -19.79 20.08
N LEU A 390 32.18 -19.18 19.08
CA LEU A 390 33.19 -19.84 18.26
C LEU A 390 34.61 -19.85 18.84
N LEU A 391 35.03 -18.79 19.54
CA LEU A 391 36.43 -18.62 19.92
C LEU A 391 36.78 -19.16 21.29
N ASN A 392 35.84 -19.04 22.23
CA ASN A 392 36.21 -18.98 23.63
C ASN A 392 35.53 -20.04 24.48
N GLY A 393 34.82 -20.97 23.84
CA GLY A 393 34.04 -21.98 24.53
C GLY A 393 32.83 -21.41 25.26
N LYS A 394 31.99 -22.32 25.72
CA LYS A 394 30.72 -22.05 26.38
C LYS A 394 30.81 -21.05 27.55
N GLN A 395 31.89 -21.11 28.32
CA GLN A 395 32.05 -20.35 29.56
C GLN A 395 32.21 -18.84 29.33
N LEU A 396 33.02 -18.43 28.36
CA LEU A 396 33.23 -17.00 28.03
C LEU A 396 31.99 -16.38 27.36
N PHE A 397 31.22 -17.17 26.62
CA PHE A 397 29.90 -16.74 26.14
C PHE A 397 28.95 -16.45 27.32
N LEU A 398 28.89 -17.36 28.30
CA LEU A 398 28.10 -17.15 29.52
C LEU A 398 28.59 -15.95 30.34
N GLU A 399 29.90 -15.72 30.42
CA GLU A 399 30.47 -14.52 31.06
C GLU A 399 30.09 -13.23 30.33
N GLN A 400 30.06 -13.23 29.00
CA GLN A 400 29.64 -12.06 28.24
C GLN A 400 28.13 -11.83 28.37
N MET A 401 27.32 -12.89 28.38
CA MET A 401 25.89 -12.84 28.72
C MET A 401 25.65 -12.25 30.12
N LYS A 402 26.53 -12.53 31.08
CA LYS A 402 26.49 -11.88 32.41
C LYS A 402 26.73 -10.37 32.31
N LYS A 403 27.51 -9.88 31.35
CA LYS A 403 27.83 -8.45 31.19
C LYS A 403 26.81 -7.68 30.33
N GLU A 404 26.26 -8.30 29.28
CA GLU A 404 25.45 -7.61 28.27
C GLU A 404 24.09 -8.29 28.05
N THR A 405 22.99 -7.53 28.14
CA THR A 405 21.61 -8.04 27.93
C THR A 405 21.31 -8.40 26.46
N ILE A 406 22.02 -7.78 25.50
CA ILE A 406 21.82 -7.97 24.06
C ILE A 406 22.01 -9.43 23.61
N PHE A 407 22.79 -10.23 24.34
CA PHE A 407 23.08 -11.63 23.99
C PHE A 407 21.86 -12.56 24.05
N LEU A 408 20.80 -12.15 24.77
CA LEU A 408 19.61 -12.96 24.98
C LEU A 408 18.81 -13.20 23.71
N ASN A 409 18.56 -12.13 22.92
CA ASN A 409 17.86 -12.23 21.64
C ASN A 409 18.58 -13.18 20.67
N ILE A 410 19.90 -13.28 20.82
CA ILE A 410 20.79 -13.96 19.89
C ILE A 410 20.92 -15.44 20.22
N LEU A 411 20.78 -15.83 21.50
CA LEU A 411 20.71 -17.23 21.93
C LEU A 411 19.60 -18.02 21.19
N PHE A 412 18.56 -17.32 20.73
CA PHE A 412 17.38 -17.88 20.10
C PHE A 412 17.32 -17.83 18.58
N GLU A 413 18.10 -16.95 17.95
CA GLU A 413 18.25 -16.97 16.49
C GLU A 413 19.02 -18.21 16.04
N TYR A 414 19.81 -18.76 16.95
CA TYR A 414 20.58 -19.96 16.72
C TYR A 414 19.77 -21.12 17.23
N LYS A 415 19.62 -22.13 16.38
CA LYS A 415 19.27 -23.47 16.82
C LYS A 415 20.47 -24.03 17.61
N ILE A 416 20.77 -23.44 18.76
CA ILE A 416 21.77 -23.96 19.67
C ILE A 416 21.26 -25.34 20.07
N THR A 417 21.88 -26.37 19.51
CA THR A 417 21.60 -27.77 19.86
C THR A 417 22.22 -28.14 21.20
N ASP A 418 23.11 -27.29 21.74
CA ASP A 418 23.69 -27.45 23.07
C ASP A 418 22.66 -27.09 24.15
N TYR A 419 21.97 -28.13 24.61
CA TYR A 419 20.98 -28.07 25.66
C TYR A 419 21.50 -27.43 26.95
N GLN A 420 22.74 -27.73 27.34
CA GLN A 420 23.29 -27.24 28.60
C GLN A 420 23.61 -25.75 28.51
N LEU A 421 24.06 -25.25 27.35
CA LEU A 421 24.26 -23.81 27.18
C LEU A 421 22.95 -23.03 27.34
N TYR A 422 21.85 -23.62 26.90
CA TYR A 422 20.53 -23.01 27.04
C TYR A 422 20.05 -22.99 28.50
N LEU A 423 20.30 -24.06 29.27
CA LEU A 423 20.01 -24.10 30.71
C LEU A 423 20.85 -23.10 31.50
N ASP A 424 22.15 -23.05 31.24
CA ASP A 424 23.03 -22.10 31.92
C ASP A 424 22.60 -20.65 31.61
N ALA A 425 22.14 -20.39 30.39
CA ALA A 425 21.58 -19.10 29.99
C ALA A 425 20.26 -18.76 30.69
N SER A 426 19.37 -19.73 30.91
CA SER A 426 18.11 -19.51 31.62
C SER A 426 18.33 -19.23 33.10
N GLU A 427 19.24 -19.96 33.73
CA GLU A 427 19.62 -19.71 35.12
C GLU A 427 20.18 -18.31 35.29
N LEU A 428 21.04 -17.86 34.37
CA LEU A 428 21.57 -16.49 34.36
C LEU A 428 20.49 -15.42 34.28
N LEU A 429 19.48 -15.63 33.44
CA LEU A 429 18.35 -14.71 33.29
C LEU A 429 17.57 -14.54 34.59
N VAL A 430 17.34 -15.65 35.27
CA VAL A 430 16.59 -15.66 36.54
C VAL A 430 17.42 -15.10 37.68
N GLN A 431 18.71 -15.43 37.74
CA GLN A 431 19.64 -14.92 38.76
C GLN A 431 19.82 -13.40 38.67
N LYS A 432 19.86 -12.84 37.46
CA LYS A 432 19.99 -11.39 37.28
C LYS A 432 18.82 -10.59 37.90
N LYS A 433 17.75 -11.27 38.36
CA LYS A 433 16.48 -10.65 38.73
C LYS A 433 16.14 -9.58 37.69
N CYS A 434 16.41 -9.85 36.41
CA CYS A 434 16.12 -8.93 35.33
C CYS A 434 14.65 -8.61 35.51
N TYR A 435 14.38 -7.39 36.01
CA TYR A 435 13.08 -6.99 36.49
C TYR A 435 12.06 -7.39 35.44
N VAL A 436 10.97 -8.02 35.88
CA VAL A 436 9.72 -8.25 35.15
C VAL A 436 9.68 -7.38 33.89
N GLY A 437 10.08 -7.93 32.75
CA GLY A 437 10.52 -7.16 31.59
C GLY A 437 10.72 -8.01 30.33
N SER A 438 10.83 -7.34 29.19
CA SER A 438 10.75 -7.92 27.83
C SER A 438 11.66 -9.11 27.56
N ASP A 439 12.81 -9.23 28.24
CA ASP A 439 13.85 -10.17 27.82
C ASP A 439 13.60 -11.60 28.27
N LEU A 440 13.22 -11.83 29.53
CA LEU A 440 12.75 -13.15 29.98
C LEU A 440 11.48 -13.56 29.25
N PHE A 441 10.64 -12.57 28.93
CA PHE A 441 9.44 -12.78 28.15
C PHE A 441 9.77 -13.29 26.73
N ILE A 442 10.67 -12.61 26.02
CA ILE A 442 11.20 -13.03 24.72
C ILE A 442 11.84 -14.40 24.84
N PHE A 443 12.53 -14.67 25.95
CA PHE A 443 13.15 -15.95 26.22
C PHE A 443 12.11 -17.09 26.25
N LEU A 444 11.11 -16.99 27.15
CA LEU A 444 10.05 -17.99 27.28
C LEU A 444 9.26 -18.15 25.97
N LYS A 445 8.99 -17.03 25.27
CA LYS A 445 8.34 -17.03 23.95
C LYS A 445 9.10 -17.90 22.95
N LYS A 446 10.40 -17.68 22.83
CA LYS A 446 11.24 -18.41 21.89
C LYS A 446 11.45 -19.87 22.34
N THR A 447 11.47 -20.16 23.64
CA THR A 447 11.46 -21.53 24.16
C THR A 447 10.22 -22.29 23.70
N LEU A 448 9.04 -21.68 23.79
CA LEU A 448 7.80 -22.29 23.28
C LEU A 448 7.80 -22.48 21.76
N LEU A 449 8.28 -21.47 21.01
CA LEU A 449 8.42 -21.56 19.55
C LEU A 449 9.38 -22.66 19.08
N SER A 450 10.32 -23.09 19.93
CA SER A 450 11.24 -24.19 19.59
C SER A 450 10.52 -25.54 19.46
N ASN A 451 9.33 -25.68 20.08
CA ASN A 451 8.56 -26.91 20.18
C ASN A 451 9.37 -28.12 20.72
N ASN A 452 10.45 -27.86 21.45
CA ASN A 452 11.26 -28.90 22.11
C ASN A 452 10.71 -29.15 23.51
N LEU A 453 9.96 -30.25 23.68
CA LEU A 453 9.24 -30.54 24.92
C LEU A 453 10.18 -30.71 26.13
N GLU A 454 11.36 -31.30 25.94
CA GLU A 454 12.35 -31.47 27.02
C GLU A 454 12.89 -30.13 27.49
N LEU A 455 13.19 -29.24 26.54
CA LEU A 455 13.62 -27.88 26.85
C LEU A 455 12.53 -27.09 27.58
N ILE A 456 11.30 -27.17 27.09
CA ILE A 456 10.14 -26.53 27.72
C ILE A 456 9.96 -27.07 29.14
N ARG A 457 10.08 -28.39 29.35
CA ARG A 457 9.99 -29.02 30.66
C ARG A 457 11.01 -28.43 31.63
N VAL A 458 12.29 -28.41 31.28
CA VAL A 458 13.30 -27.94 32.23
C VAL A 458 13.16 -26.45 32.52
N ILE A 459 12.97 -25.63 31.49
CA ILE A 459 12.81 -24.17 31.66
C ILE A 459 11.58 -23.84 32.51
N PHE A 460 10.42 -24.41 32.20
CA PHE A 460 9.19 -24.05 32.92
C PHE A 460 9.11 -24.71 34.29
N ASN A 461 9.71 -25.89 34.52
CA ASN A 461 9.76 -26.46 35.87
C ASN A 461 10.57 -25.58 36.83
N GLN A 462 11.67 -24.99 36.36
CA GLN A 462 12.49 -24.08 37.17
C GLN A 462 11.86 -22.70 37.37
N HIS A 463 11.01 -22.26 36.42
CA HIS A 463 10.59 -20.85 36.33
C HIS A 463 9.07 -20.62 36.28
N ILE A 464 8.24 -21.64 36.58
CA ILE A 464 6.77 -21.50 36.52
C ILE A 464 6.24 -20.41 37.45
N GLY A 465 6.90 -20.16 38.59
CA GLY A 465 6.50 -19.10 39.51
C GLY A 465 6.48 -17.72 38.84
N ILE A 466 7.41 -17.47 37.92
CA ILE A 466 7.48 -16.23 37.14
C ILE A 466 6.37 -16.21 36.08
N PHE A 467 6.10 -17.35 35.44
CA PHE A 467 4.99 -17.47 34.50
C PHE A 467 3.64 -17.16 35.14
N ASN A 468 3.45 -17.57 36.41
CA ASN A 468 2.22 -17.32 37.16
C ASN A 468 2.04 -15.84 37.56
N SER A 469 3.11 -15.05 37.61
CA SER A 469 3.07 -13.62 37.93
C SER A 469 2.99 -12.71 36.69
N LEU A 470 2.97 -13.28 35.49
CA LEU A 470 2.92 -12.51 34.24
C LEU A 470 1.62 -11.71 34.10
N PHE A 471 1.75 -10.51 33.53
CA PHE A 471 0.58 -9.70 33.15
C PHE A 471 -0.18 -10.38 31.99
N PRO A 472 -1.50 -10.13 31.87
CA PRO A 472 -2.31 -10.73 30.79
C PRO A 472 -1.74 -10.53 29.38
N LYS A 473 -1.13 -9.36 29.11
CA LYS A 473 -0.50 -9.04 27.81
C LYS A 473 0.67 -9.96 27.46
N ASP A 474 1.43 -10.39 28.47
CA ASP A 474 2.56 -11.28 28.28
C ASP A 474 2.06 -12.71 28.01
N ALA A 475 1.07 -13.18 28.78
CA ALA A 475 0.46 -14.49 28.60
C ALA A 475 -0.08 -14.69 27.16
N ILE A 476 -0.70 -13.65 26.58
CA ILE A 476 -1.15 -13.63 25.18
C ILE A 476 -0.03 -14.01 24.22
N THR A 477 1.14 -13.40 24.36
CA THR A 477 2.23 -13.58 23.41
C THR A 477 2.92 -14.95 23.58
N LEU A 478 2.86 -15.54 24.78
CA LEU A 478 3.32 -16.91 25.03
C LEU A 478 2.38 -17.94 24.42
N ILE A 479 1.07 -17.73 24.50
CA ILE A 479 0.07 -18.65 23.92
C ILE A 479 0.18 -18.71 22.41
N ASN A 480 0.38 -17.55 21.77
CA ASN A 480 0.64 -17.48 20.34
C ASN A 480 1.96 -18.17 19.92
N SER A 481 2.80 -18.52 20.89
CA SER A 481 4.05 -19.23 20.67
C SER A 481 3.94 -20.74 20.83
N ILE A 482 2.80 -21.25 21.30
CA ILE A 482 2.55 -22.69 21.39
C ILE A 482 2.23 -23.21 19.98
N GLN A 483 3.03 -24.17 19.50
CA GLN A 483 2.96 -24.71 18.13
C GLN A 483 2.39 -26.13 18.06
N SER A 484 2.08 -26.76 19.20
CA SER A 484 1.66 -28.16 19.26
C SER A 484 0.75 -28.46 20.45
N THR A 485 -0.02 -29.54 20.36
CA THR A 485 -0.92 -29.99 21.43
C THR A 485 -0.15 -30.61 22.60
N GLU A 486 1.01 -31.22 22.33
CA GLU A 486 1.88 -31.84 23.33
C GLU A 486 2.45 -30.80 24.32
N VAL A 487 2.72 -29.58 23.83
CA VAL A 487 3.14 -28.48 24.69
C VAL A 487 1.99 -28.01 25.58
N LEU A 488 0.75 -27.94 25.07
CA LEU A 488 -0.43 -27.68 25.90
C LEU A 488 -0.63 -28.77 26.95
N ASP A 489 -0.49 -30.04 26.58
CA ASP A 489 -0.60 -31.19 27.48
C ASP A 489 0.43 -31.12 28.60
N TYR A 490 1.65 -30.68 28.31
CA TYR A 490 2.65 -30.44 29.34
C TYR A 490 2.16 -29.42 30.38
N PHE A 491 1.66 -28.26 29.95
CA PHE A 491 1.12 -27.27 30.87
C PHE A 491 -0.13 -27.76 31.60
N PHE A 492 -0.98 -28.54 30.93
CA PHE A 492 -2.17 -29.12 31.53
C PHE A 492 -1.82 -30.14 32.61
N ASN A 493 -0.86 -31.01 32.36
CA ASN A 493 -0.51 -32.07 33.31
C ASN A 493 0.28 -31.54 34.50
N ASN A 494 1.17 -30.58 34.28
CA ASN A 494 2.11 -30.11 35.31
C ASN A 494 1.68 -28.79 35.96
N HIS A 495 0.91 -27.95 35.26
CA HIS A 495 0.69 -26.54 35.62
C HIS A 495 -0.77 -26.09 35.53
N LYS A 496 -1.74 -26.92 35.98
CA LYS A 496 -3.20 -26.65 35.91
C LYS A 496 -3.67 -25.31 36.48
N ARG A 497 -2.88 -24.68 37.35
CA ARG A 497 -3.21 -23.39 37.99
C ARG A 497 -2.60 -22.18 37.28
N CYS A 498 -1.83 -22.39 36.21
CA CYS A 498 -1.21 -21.30 35.49
C CYS A 498 -2.25 -20.44 34.76
N PRO A 499 -1.90 -19.19 34.38
CA PRO A 499 -2.81 -18.28 33.71
C PRO A 499 -3.51 -18.89 32.49
N LEU A 500 -2.84 -19.78 31.73
CA LEU A 500 -3.40 -20.47 30.57
C LEU A 500 -4.76 -21.09 30.90
N PHE A 501 -4.81 -21.92 31.94
CA PHE A 501 -6.04 -22.63 32.28
C PHE A 501 -6.93 -21.86 33.24
N LYS A 502 -6.70 -20.56 33.50
CA LYS A 502 -7.55 -19.79 34.43
C LYS A 502 -8.99 -19.81 33.93
N LYS A 503 -9.96 -19.93 34.84
CA LYS A 503 -11.39 -19.85 34.48
C LYS A 503 -11.67 -18.49 33.83
N ASP A 504 -12.46 -18.49 32.76
CA ASP A 504 -12.91 -17.30 32.05
C ASP A 504 -11.74 -16.48 31.46
N ASN A 505 -10.72 -17.17 30.90
CA ASN A 505 -9.64 -16.51 30.15
C ASN A 505 -10.01 -16.32 28.67
N SER A 506 -9.42 -15.34 27.99
CA SER A 506 -9.66 -15.04 26.56
C SER A 506 -8.59 -15.60 25.63
N PHE A 507 -7.84 -16.61 26.07
CA PHE A 507 -6.65 -17.05 25.35
C PHE A 507 -6.91 -17.88 24.09
N CYS A 508 -8.14 -18.34 23.90
CA CYS A 508 -8.60 -19.00 22.68
C CYS A 508 -8.39 -18.13 21.42
N PHE A 509 -8.37 -16.80 21.52
CA PHE A 509 -8.11 -15.89 20.40
C PHE A 509 -6.65 -15.81 19.96
N TYR A 510 -5.73 -16.37 20.74
CA TYR A 510 -4.29 -16.21 20.50
C TYR A 510 -3.58 -17.52 20.17
N VAL A 511 -4.31 -18.62 20.01
CA VAL A 511 -3.71 -19.89 19.58
C VAL A 511 -3.29 -19.83 18.12
N SER A 512 -2.26 -20.62 17.78
CA SER A 512 -1.63 -20.57 16.46
C SER A 512 -2.35 -21.40 15.38
N SER A 513 -3.21 -22.35 15.78
CA SER A 513 -3.95 -23.20 14.83
C SER A 513 -5.27 -23.74 15.39
N LEU A 514 -6.18 -24.14 14.50
CA LEU A 514 -7.48 -24.71 14.85
C LEU A 514 -7.36 -26.06 15.58
N ALA A 515 -6.34 -26.86 15.26
CA ALA A 515 -6.06 -28.12 15.95
C ALA A 515 -5.72 -27.87 17.42
N ILE A 516 -4.86 -26.88 17.70
CA ILE A 516 -4.50 -26.47 19.05
C ILE A 516 -5.71 -25.89 19.78
N LEU A 517 -6.55 -25.09 19.09
CA LEU A 517 -7.79 -24.55 19.68
C LEU A 517 -8.71 -25.67 20.18
N LYS A 518 -9.04 -26.64 19.31
CA LYS A 518 -9.93 -27.76 19.66
C LYS A 518 -9.41 -28.56 20.85
N HIS A 519 -8.11 -28.88 20.81
CA HIS A 519 -7.45 -29.56 21.92
C HIS A 519 -7.52 -28.74 23.22
N TYR A 520 -7.32 -27.43 23.13
CA TYR A 520 -7.37 -26.55 24.29
C TYR A 520 -8.78 -26.45 24.89
N GLU A 521 -9.82 -26.47 24.06
CA GLU A 521 -11.22 -26.55 24.50
C GLU A 521 -11.53 -27.84 25.25
N GLU A 522 -11.02 -28.98 24.78
CA GLU A 522 -11.15 -30.27 25.46
C GLU A 522 -10.51 -30.21 26.85
N LEU A 523 -9.27 -29.68 26.93
CA LEU A 523 -8.56 -29.50 28.19
C LEU A 523 -9.30 -28.56 29.15
N MET A 524 -9.84 -27.45 28.66
CA MET A 524 -10.63 -26.51 29.49
C MET A 524 -11.93 -27.15 29.99
N THR A 525 -12.62 -27.88 29.13
CA THR A 525 -13.85 -28.62 29.46
C THR A 525 -13.58 -29.68 30.52
N ASN A 526 -12.47 -30.42 30.40
CA ASN A 526 -12.03 -31.41 31.37
C ASN A 526 -11.76 -30.81 32.77
N LEU A 527 -11.41 -29.52 32.86
CA LEU A 527 -11.23 -28.80 34.12
C LEU A 527 -12.53 -28.20 34.67
N GLY A 528 -13.65 -28.31 33.94
CA GLY A 528 -14.88 -27.58 34.23
C GLY A 528 -14.71 -26.06 34.11
N ARG A 529 -13.80 -25.60 33.25
CA ARG A 529 -13.50 -24.19 33.02
C ARG A 529 -13.93 -23.80 31.61
N ARG A 530 -14.16 -22.50 31.43
CA ARG A 530 -14.61 -21.94 30.15
C ARG A 530 -13.69 -20.80 29.72
N PHE A 531 -13.61 -20.59 28.42
CA PHE A 531 -13.06 -19.36 27.85
C PHE A 531 -14.07 -18.24 27.97
N PHE A 532 -13.59 -17.04 28.26
CA PHE A 532 -14.41 -15.83 28.23
C PHE A 532 -14.28 -15.16 26.88
N ILE A 533 -15.42 -14.89 26.25
CA ILE A 533 -15.48 -14.10 25.02
C ILE A 533 -15.90 -12.68 25.44
N GLU A 534 -14.92 -11.79 25.60
CA GLU A 534 -15.17 -10.41 26.00
C GLU A 534 -15.59 -9.53 24.81
N GLU A 535 -16.62 -8.71 25.01
CA GLU A 535 -17.23 -7.83 24.01
C GLU A 535 -16.33 -6.64 23.58
N ARG A 536 -15.26 -6.33 24.32
CA ARG A 536 -14.70 -4.97 24.35
C ARG A 536 -13.23 -4.75 24.11
N ASP A 537 -12.41 -5.76 23.83
CA ASP A 537 -10.98 -5.48 23.90
C ASP A 537 -10.42 -4.80 22.64
N SER A 538 -10.35 -3.47 22.68
CA SER A 538 -9.53 -2.64 21.78
C SER A 538 -8.07 -3.11 21.65
N LEU A 539 -7.62 -4.00 22.54
CA LEU A 539 -6.35 -4.73 22.49
C LEU A 539 -6.27 -5.78 21.36
N PHE A 540 -7.37 -6.19 20.75
CA PHE A 540 -7.42 -7.17 19.65
C PHE A 540 -6.95 -6.63 18.28
N ARG A 541 -6.08 -5.61 18.24
CA ARG A 541 -5.44 -5.16 16.98
C ARG A 541 -4.24 -6.02 16.57
N THR A 542 -3.91 -7.06 17.33
CA THR A 542 -2.75 -7.90 17.02
C THR A 542 -3.04 -8.82 15.85
N ASN A 543 -2.01 -9.05 15.02
CA ASN A 543 -2.04 -10.03 13.95
C ASN A 543 -2.06 -11.45 14.56
N THR A 544 -3.23 -11.90 15.02
CA THR A 544 -3.44 -13.31 15.35
C THR A 544 -3.31 -14.14 14.07
N ILE A 545 -2.75 -15.34 14.21
CA ILE A 545 -2.57 -16.30 13.12
C ILE A 545 -3.92 -16.97 12.80
N LEU A 546 -4.70 -17.26 13.84
CA LEU A 546 -6.07 -17.75 13.70
C LEU A 546 -7.04 -16.59 13.40
N SER A 547 -7.98 -16.82 12.49
CA SER A 547 -9.08 -15.88 12.29
C SER A 547 -9.97 -15.87 13.54
N ASN A 548 -10.37 -14.69 14.03
CA ASN A 548 -11.32 -14.62 15.15
C ASN A 548 -12.62 -15.41 14.85
N PHE A 549 -12.99 -15.51 13.58
CA PHE A 549 -14.16 -16.29 13.12
C PHE A 549 -14.04 -17.78 13.42
N GLU A 550 -12.85 -18.37 13.39
CA GLU A 550 -12.67 -19.76 13.81
C GLU A 550 -13.00 -19.94 15.28
N VAL A 551 -12.55 -19.04 16.17
CA VAL A 551 -12.89 -19.09 17.60
C VAL A 551 -14.39 -18.94 17.82
N TYR A 552 -15.03 -17.98 17.16
CA TYR A 552 -16.48 -17.82 17.26
C TYR A 552 -17.25 -19.01 16.70
N SER A 553 -16.77 -19.61 15.60
CA SER A 553 -17.34 -20.82 15.02
C SER A 553 -17.23 -21.99 15.99
N SER A 554 -16.06 -22.20 16.58
CA SER A 554 -15.86 -23.23 17.60
C SER A 554 -16.70 -22.98 18.85
N ALA A 555 -16.85 -21.73 19.29
CA ALA A 555 -17.71 -21.38 20.42
C ALA A 555 -19.19 -21.73 20.19
N ASN A 556 -19.66 -21.63 18.94
CA ASN A 556 -21.00 -22.10 18.57
C ASN A 556 -21.10 -23.64 18.55
N GLN A 557 -20.05 -24.32 18.08
CA GLN A 557 -20.01 -25.78 17.98
C GLN A 557 -19.83 -26.44 19.36
N ASN A 558 -19.17 -25.77 20.29
CA ASN A 558 -18.81 -26.28 21.61
C ASN A 558 -19.17 -25.28 22.73
N PRO A 559 -20.45 -24.99 22.98
CA PRO A 559 -20.86 -23.97 23.96
C PRO A 559 -20.46 -24.30 25.40
N ILE A 560 -20.07 -25.55 25.70
CA ILE A 560 -19.63 -25.98 27.03
C ILE A 560 -18.27 -25.34 27.37
N ALA A 561 -17.38 -25.21 26.38
CA ALA A 561 -16.04 -24.66 26.55
C ALA A 561 -16.02 -23.12 26.64
N TYR A 562 -17.14 -22.44 26.42
CA TYR A 562 -17.20 -20.98 26.29
C TYR A 562 -18.25 -20.36 27.20
N ASN A 563 -17.93 -19.18 27.72
CA ASN A 563 -18.82 -18.34 28.50
C ASN A 563 -19.21 -17.12 27.66
N THR A 564 -20.36 -17.22 26.98
CA THR A 564 -20.93 -16.20 26.09
C THR A 564 -22.03 -15.42 26.81
N GLN A 565 -21.69 -14.70 27.88
CA GLN A 565 -22.70 -13.96 28.67
C GLN A 565 -23.35 -12.79 27.91
N HIS A 566 -22.80 -12.41 26.76
CA HIS A 566 -23.31 -11.32 25.92
C HIS A 566 -23.59 -11.84 24.49
N SER A 567 -24.81 -11.61 24.00
CA SER A 567 -25.30 -11.98 22.67
C SER A 567 -24.75 -11.10 21.53
N ILE A 568 -23.97 -10.09 21.85
CA ILE A 568 -23.49 -9.09 20.89
C ILE A 568 -22.07 -9.47 20.50
N ILE A 569 -21.96 -10.09 19.34
CA ILE A 569 -20.68 -10.45 18.75
C ILE A 569 -20.27 -9.21 17.96
N TYR A 570 -19.17 -8.58 18.37
CA TYR A 570 -18.54 -7.42 17.72
C TYR A 570 -17.36 -7.83 16.79
N PRO A 571 -17.45 -8.88 15.92
CA PRO A 571 -16.24 -9.49 15.36
C PRO A 571 -15.63 -8.68 14.20
N PHE A 572 -16.32 -7.66 13.66
CA PHE A 572 -15.91 -6.95 12.43
C PHE A 572 -15.04 -5.71 12.61
N CYS A 573 -14.40 -5.56 13.76
CA CYS A 573 -13.38 -4.53 13.92
C CYS A 573 -12.08 -4.84 13.16
N GLN A 574 -11.82 -6.10 12.79
CA GLN A 574 -10.60 -6.49 12.08
C GLN A 574 -10.77 -6.55 10.56
N SER A 575 -9.70 -6.23 9.85
CA SER A 575 -9.62 -6.38 8.41
C SER A 575 -9.41 -7.84 8.04
N LEU A 576 -10.33 -8.45 7.29
CA LEU A 576 -10.10 -9.77 6.68
C LEU A 576 -8.80 -9.72 5.86
N LYS A 577 -7.96 -10.75 5.94
CA LYS A 577 -6.59 -10.76 5.36
C LYS A 577 -6.41 -11.78 4.25
N SER A 578 -7.32 -12.75 4.16
CA SER A 578 -7.26 -13.84 3.19
C SER A 578 -8.64 -14.15 2.62
N GLU A 579 -8.68 -14.94 1.54
CA GLU A 579 -9.93 -15.47 0.98
C GLU A 579 -10.56 -16.52 1.88
N ASP A 580 -9.75 -17.29 2.61
CA ASP A 580 -10.21 -18.24 3.62
C ASP A 580 -10.89 -17.50 4.79
N ASP A 581 -10.40 -16.32 5.18
CA ASP A 581 -11.06 -15.49 6.20
C ASP A 581 -12.45 -15.04 5.73
N VAL A 582 -12.57 -14.65 4.45
CA VAL A 582 -13.86 -14.27 3.84
C VAL A 582 -14.80 -15.46 3.83
N HIS A 583 -14.33 -16.64 3.42
CA HIS A 583 -15.15 -17.84 3.37
C HIS A 583 -15.59 -18.27 4.77
N THR A 584 -14.68 -18.22 5.75
CA THR A 584 -14.96 -18.54 7.15
C THR A 584 -15.96 -17.56 7.75
N ALA A 585 -15.82 -16.26 7.48
CA ALA A 585 -16.81 -15.26 7.87
C ALA A 585 -18.17 -15.58 7.25
N ILE A 586 -18.26 -15.80 5.94
CA ILE A 586 -19.51 -16.15 5.25
C ILE A 586 -20.17 -17.40 5.87
N ASN A 587 -19.40 -18.46 6.10
CA ASN A 587 -19.91 -19.69 6.70
C ASN A 587 -20.37 -19.47 8.15
N TYR A 588 -19.65 -18.64 8.89
CA TYR A 588 -20.05 -18.22 10.23
C TYR A 588 -21.43 -17.51 10.18
N PHE A 589 -21.64 -16.57 9.28
CA PHE A 589 -22.95 -15.91 9.10
C PHE A 589 -24.06 -16.87 8.71
N LYS A 590 -23.79 -17.78 7.78
CA LYS A 590 -24.76 -18.78 7.35
C LYS A 590 -25.18 -19.74 8.46
N SER A 591 -24.28 -20.00 9.43
CA SER A 591 -24.53 -20.95 10.51
C SER A 591 -25.19 -20.34 11.75
N LYS A 592 -25.24 -19.01 11.85
CA LYS A 592 -25.69 -18.29 13.06
C LYS A 592 -27.16 -17.92 13.00
N ARG A 593 -27.88 -18.28 14.08
CA ARG A 593 -29.32 -18.00 14.26
C ARG A 593 -29.63 -16.57 14.71
N LEU A 594 -28.70 -15.90 15.39
CA LEU A 594 -28.84 -14.53 15.91
C LEU A 594 -27.47 -13.85 15.99
N ILE A 595 -27.33 -12.74 15.25
CA ILE A 595 -26.23 -11.78 15.40
C ILE A 595 -26.88 -10.40 15.53
N ASP A 596 -26.82 -9.84 16.73
CA ASP A 596 -27.27 -8.48 16.98
C ASP A 596 -26.08 -7.54 16.72
N ASN A 597 -26.21 -6.73 15.65
CA ASN A 597 -25.40 -5.57 15.29
C ASN A 597 -23.91 -5.79 14.98
N ILE A 598 -23.51 -5.39 13.77
CA ILE A 598 -22.13 -5.52 13.30
C ILE A 598 -21.61 -4.15 12.87
N MET A 599 -20.71 -3.59 13.67
CA MET A 599 -20.00 -2.36 13.29
C MET A 599 -18.70 -2.68 12.55
N PHE A 600 -18.51 -2.07 11.39
CA PHE A 600 -17.27 -2.19 10.61
C PHE A 600 -16.46 -0.92 10.74
N GLN A 601 -15.21 -1.00 11.19
CA GLN A 601 -14.34 0.18 11.30
C GLN A 601 -13.56 0.49 10.02
N ASN A 602 -13.12 -0.52 9.26
CA ASN A 602 -12.26 -0.35 8.09
C ASN A 602 -12.78 -1.11 6.85
N ILE A 603 -13.53 -0.44 5.99
CA ILE A 603 -14.18 -1.04 4.83
C ILE A 603 -13.24 -1.23 3.64
N ASN A 604 -12.18 -0.42 3.56
CA ASN A 604 -11.37 -0.28 2.34
C ASN A 604 -10.39 -1.45 2.09
N ASN A 605 -10.40 -2.49 2.92
CA ASN A 605 -9.66 -3.72 2.67
C ASN A 605 -10.39 -4.56 1.60
N PHE A 606 -9.66 -5.04 0.58
CA PHE A 606 -10.18 -5.87 -0.50
C PHE A 606 -11.03 -7.07 -0.05
N TYR A 607 -10.58 -7.80 0.97
CA TYR A 607 -11.31 -8.95 1.50
C TYR A 607 -12.59 -8.55 2.22
N ASN A 608 -12.58 -7.40 2.92
CA ASN A 608 -13.80 -6.81 3.46
C ASN A 608 -14.76 -6.45 2.33
N LEU A 609 -14.28 -5.91 1.21
CA LEU A 609 -15.12 -5.62 0.05
C LEU A 609 -15.74 -6.90 -0.55
N LYS A 610 -15.00 -8.00 -0.67
CA LYS A 610 -15.58 -9.30 -1.08
C LYS A 610 -16.70 -9.75 -0.15
N PHE A 611 -16.47 -9.66 1.16
CA PHE A 611 -17.48 -10.01 2.16
C PHE A 611 -18.72 -9.11 2.09
N PHE A 612 -18.54 -7.80 1.95
CA PHE A 612 -19.64 -6.87 1.76
C PHE A 612 -20.38 -7.09 0.44
N GLN A 613 -19.68 -7.42 -0.63
CA GLN A 613 -20.31 -7.78 -1.89
C GLN A 613 -21.25 -8.97 -1.69
N TRP A 614 -20.82 -9.99 -0.93
CA TRP A 614 -21.69 -11.10 -0.54
C TRP A 614 -22.89 -10.63 0.28
N ILE A 615 -22.71 -9.78 1.30
CA ILE A 615 -23.82 -9.18 2.07
C ILE A 615 -24.83 -8.51 1.11
N PHE A 616 -24.37 -7.61 0.25
CA PHE A 616 -25.22 -6.86 -0.68
C PHE A 616 -25.92 -7.70 -1.76
N GLN A 617 -25.48 -8.94 -1.98
CA GLN A 617 -26.16 -9.91 -2.84
C GLN A 617 -27.31 -10.64 -2.11
N HIS A 618 -27.28 -10.67 -0.78
CA HIS A 618 -28.24 -11.40 0.07
C HIS A 618 -29.12 -10.47 0.92
N THR A 619 -28.93 -9.15 0.83
CA THR A 619 -29.77 -8.14 1.49
C THR A 619 -30.68 -7.44 0.48
N GLN A 620 -31.91 -7.14 0.91
CA GLN A 620 -32.71 -6.11 0.24
C GLN A 620 -32.13 -4.73 0.60
N ILE A 621 -31.85 -3.92 -0.42
CA ILE A 621 -31.35 -2.56 -0.22
C ILE A 621 -32.50 -1.69 0.29
N PRO A 622 -32.38 -1.02 1.45
CA PRO A 622 -33.42 -0.12 1.94
C PRO A 622 -33.59 1.06 0.99
N ASN A 623 -34.84 1.34 0.60
CA ASN A 623 -35.19 2.45 -0.31
C ASN A 623 -35.35 3.80 0.43
N GLU A 624 -35.40 3.78 1.76
CA GLU A 624 -35.59 4.96 2.59
C GLU A 624 -34.66 4.90 3.79
N ILE A 625 -34.01 6.03 4.09
CA ILE A 625 -33.15 6.18 5.26
C ILE A 625 -33.75 7.23 6.18
N ILE A 626 -33.90 6.87 7.45
CA ILE A 626 -34.27 7.80 8.51
C ILE A 626 -33.01 8.58 8.90
N LYS A 627 -33.07 9.92 8.85
CA LYS A 627 -31.91 10.79 9.14
C LYS A 627 -31.31 10.45 10.52
N ASN A 628 -29.98 10.32 10.56
CA ASN A 628 -29.17 10.06 11.76
C ASN A 628 -29.36 8.68 12.42
N GLN A 629 -30.01 7.73 11.75
CA GLN A 629 -30.03 6.32 12.19
C GLN A 629 -29.04 5.50 11.39
N ASP A 630 -28.47 4.48 12.04
CA ASP A 630 -27.67 3.47 11.34
C ASP A 630 -28.56 2.68 10.38
N ILE A 631 -28.02 2.37 9.20
CA ILE A 631 -28.73 1.66 8.16
C ILE A 631 -28.71 0.18 8.50
N GLN A 632 -29.89 -0.38 8.75
CA GLN A 632 -30.08 -1.79 9.00
C GLN A 632 -30.25 -2.55 7.68
N LEU A 633 -29.31 -3.45 7.39
CA LEU A 633 -29.41 -4.41 6.29
C LEU A 633 -29.88 -5.75 6.83
N HIS A 634 -31.01 -6.22 6.31
CA HIS A 634 -31.58 -7.50 6.68
C HIS A 634 -31.16 -8.58 5.66
N ILE A 635 -30.35 -9.55 6.10
CA ILE A 635 -30.04 -10.74 5.33
C ILE A 635 -31.07 -11.81 5.67
N LYS A 636 -31.82 -12.27 4.67
CA LYS A 636 -32.75 -13.40 4.83
C LYS A 636 -32.07 -14.69 4.37
N PHE A 637 -32.00 -15.69 5.25
CA PHE A 637 -31.56 -17.03 4.87
C PHE A 637 -32.76 -17.90 4.56
N ASN A 638 -32.91 -18.33 3.30
CA ASN A 638 -33.89 -19.34 2.93
C ASN A 638 -33.40 -20.70 3.45
N ASN A 639 -33.85 -21.07 4.64
CA ASN A 639 -33.50 -22.35 5.26
C ASN A 639 -34.34 -23.49 4.63
N ASN A 640 -34.14 -23.76 3.34
CA ASN A 640 -34.88 -24.77 2.58
C ASN A 640 -34.54 -26.22 3.00
N ASN A 641 -33.57 -26.42 3.91
CA ASN A 641 -33.10 -27.75 4.31
C ASN A 641 -33.90 -28.40 5.46
N ASN A 642 -34.91 -27.74 6.02
CA ASN A 642 -35.64 -28.27 7.18
C ASN A 642 -36.74 -29.30 6.87
N ASN A 643 -36.93 -29.72 5.62
CA ASN A 643 -38.02 -30.65 5.29
C ASN A 643 -37.78 -32.12 5.69
N ASN A 644 -36.58 -32.53 6.13
CA ASN A 644 -36.28 -33.96 6.36
C ASN A 644 -35.74 -34.35 7.76
N GLN A 645 -35.70 -33.45 8.75
CA GLN A 645 -35.34 -33.85 10.12
C GLN A 645 -36.54 -33.77 11.05
N LYS A 646 -37.15 -34.92 11.36
CA LYS A 646 -38.09 -35.09 12.48
C LYS A 646 -37.34 -34.79 13.79
N MET A 647 -37.33 -33.54 14.25
CA MET A 647 -36.87 -33.22 15.59
C MET A 647 -37.78 -33.89 16.62
N GLN A 648 -37.18 -34.43 17.68
CA GLN A 648 -37.88 -35.07 18.79
C GLN A 648 -38.82 -34.08 19.48
N THR A 649 -40.03 -34.55 19.79
CA THR A 649 -41.20 -33.80 20.29
C THR A 649 -40.99 -33.07 21.62
N HIS A 650 -39.87 -33.29 22.33
CA HIS A 650 -39.61 -32.67 23.63
C HIS A 650 -38.87 -31.32 23.59
N GLN A 651 -38.48 -30.81 22.41
CA GLN A 651 -37.90 -29.46 22.26
C GLN A 651 -38.82 -28.44 21.57
N GLN A 652 -40.08 -28.79 21.28
CA GLN A 652 -41.01 -27.98 20.47
C GLN A 652 -41.84 -26.91 21.22
N ARG A 653 -41.61 -26.70 22.52
CA ARG A 653 -42.37 -25.68 23.26
C ARG A 653 -41.62 -24.34 23.29
N ASN A 654 -42.06 -23.41 22.43
CA ASN A 654 -41.84 -21.94 22.45
C ASN A 654 -40.87 -21.26 21.47
N THR A 655 -40.65 -21.77 20.26
CA THR A 655 -39.86 -21.01 19.26
C THR A 655 -40.50 -20.99 17.87
N LYS A 656 -41.50 -20.11 17.68
CA LYS A 656 -41.87 -19.58 16.35
C LYS A 656 -40.77 -18.62 15.88
N PHE A 657 -39.60 -19.13 15.49
CA PHE A 657 -38.64 -18.33 14.70
C PHE A 657 -38.99 -18.51 13.22
N ASN A 658 -40.00 -17.78 12.77
CA ASN A 658 -40.28 -17.63 11.35
C ASN A 658 -39.28 -16.60 10.78
N GLU A 659 -38.42 -17.06 9.87
CA GLU A 659 -37.35 -16.31 9.19
C GLU A 659 -36.19 -15.85 10.11
N GLU A 660 -35.03 -16.51 9.99
CA GLU A 660 -33.78 -16.04 10.59
C GLU A 660 -33.29 -14.83 9.78
N ILE A 661 -33.47 -13.63 10.36
CA ILE A 661 -33.01 -12.37 9.78
C ILE A 661 -31.75 -11.94 10.53
N ILE A 662 -30.64 -11.76 9.81
CA ILE A 662 -29.44 -11.09 10.35
C ILE A 662 -29.55 -9.61 10.04
N THR A 663 -29.45 -8.77 11.07
CA THR A 663 -29.46 -7.31 10.94
C THR A 663 -28.03 -6.78 11.03
N ILE A 664 -27.57 -6.11 9.98
CA ILE A 664 -26.26 -5.45 9.92
C ILE A 664 -26.48 -3.95 9.97
N GLU A 665 -25.92 -3.29 10.99
CA GLU A 665 -25.99 -1.84 11.14
C GLU A 665 -24.76 -1.15 10.52
N LEU A 666 -25.01 -0.26 9.56
CA LEU A 666 -23.98 0.53 8.90
C LEU A 666 -24.24 2.02 9.07
N ILE A 667 -23.22 2.76 9.52
CA ILE A 667 -23.24 4.22 9.48
C ILE A 667 -23.53 4.66 8.03
N PRO A 668 -24.47 5.60 7.78
CA PRO A 668 -24.88 5.98 6.43
C PRO A 668 -23.73 6.28 5.47
N ARG A 669 -22.70 6.99 5.94
CA ARG A 669 -21.52 7.29 5.11
C ARG A 669 -20.81 6.06 4.58
N LYS A 670 -20.69 5.03 5.41
CA LYS A 670 -20.04 3.76 5.06
C LYS A 670 -20.86 2.96 4.07
N TYR A 671 -22.17 2.95 4.26
CA TYR A 671 -23.11 2.28 3.36
C TYR A 671 -23.06 2.87 1.94
N PHE A 672 -23.13 4.19 1.79
CA PHE A 672 -23.08 4.82 0.47
C PHE A 672 -21.73 4.65 -0.21
N ASN A 673 -20.63 4.72 0.55
CA ASN A 673 -19.31 4.42 0.01
C ASN A 673 -19.23 2.97 -0.53
N LEU A 674 -19.84 1.99 0.15
CA LEU A 674 -19.90 0.61 -0.32
C LEU A 674 -20.74 0.49 -1.61
N LEU A 675 -21.92 1.09 -1.66
CA LEU A 675 -22.75 1.11 -2.87
C LEU A 675 -21.99 1.74 -4.05
N TYR A 676 -21.28 2.84 -3.80
CA TYR A 676 -20.47 3.51 -4.81
C TYR A 676 -19.33 2.62 -5.30
N LEU A 677 -18.57 2.00 -4.38
CA LEU A 677 -17.49 1.08 -4.71
C LEU A 677 -17.96 -0.15 -5.51
N PHE A 678 -19.20 -0.62 -5.27
CA PHE A 678 -19.80 -1.72 -6.03
C PHE A 678 -20.51 -1.27 -7.32
N GLY A 679 -20.45 0.01 -7.67
CA GLY A 679 -21.09 0.54 -8.88
C GLY A 679 -22.62 0.43 -8.85
N LYS A 680 -23.22 0.42 -7.65
CA LYS A 680 -24.68 0.41 -7.43
C LYS A 680 -25.20 1.85 -7.33
N TYR A 681 -24.86 2.69 -8.30
CA TYR A 681 -25.19 4.12 -8.32
C TYR A 681 -26.69 4.38 -8.25
N GLU A 682 -27.47 3.60 -9.01
CA GLU A 682 -28.93 3.70 -9.04
C GLU A 682 -29.54 3.52 -7.64
N ASN A 683 -28.99 2.62 -6.82
CA ASN A 683 -29.47 2.43 -5.46
C ASN A 683 -29.21 3.67 -4.58
N ILE A 684 -28.05 4.32 -4.72
CA ILE A 684 -27.75 5.58 -3.99
C ILE A 684 -28.77 6.66 -4.41
N ILE A 685 -28.99 6.76 -5.71
CA ILE A 685 -29.82 7.78 -6.35
C ILE A 685 -31.31 7.61 -6.04
N GLN A 686 -31.80 6.38 -5.95
CA GLN A 686 -33.18 6.05 -5.60
C GLN A 686 -33.48 6.15 -4.10
N THR A 687 -32.44 6.19 -3.26
CA THR A 687 -32.64 6.22 -1.80
C THR A 687 -33.21 7.58 -1.37
N LYS A 688 -34.36 7.56 -0.69
CA LYS A 688 -34.99 8.78 -0.17
C LYS A 688 -34.18 9.33 1.02
N ASN A 689 -34.18 10.66 1.15
CA ASN A 689 -33.57 11.40 2.28
C ASN A 689 -32.04 11.26 2.42
N VAL A 690 -31.32 10.94 1.35
CA VAL A 690 -29.84 10.91 1.35
C VAL A 690 -29.29 12.31 1.64
N SER A 691 -28.53 12.46 2.73
CA SER A 691 -27.68 13.65 2.92
C SER A 691 -26.43 13.51 2.06
N LEU A 692 -26.10 14.52 1.26
CA LEU A 692 -24.85 14.56 0.49
C LEU A 692 -23.62 14.43 1.39
N ASN A 693 -23.70 14.85 2.66
CA ASN A 693 -22.61 14.72 3.64
C ASN A 693 -22.25 13.24 3.94
N ASN A 694 -23.14 12.30 3.60
CA ASN A 694 -22.89 10.87 3.74
C ASN A 694 -22.18 10.28 2.51
N ILE A 695 -21.89 11.04 1.46
CA ILE A 695 -21.18 10.52 0.29
C ILE A 695 -19.77 11.10 0.28
N ASP A 696 -18.77 10.24 0.09
CA ASP A 696 -17.39 10.69 -0.01
C ASP A 696 -17.08 11.17 -1.44
N PHE A 697 -16.66 12.43 -1.58
CA PHE A 697 -16.51 13.10 -2.87
C PHE A 697 -15.10 13.06 -3.45
N SER A 698 -14.10 12.58 -2.69
CA SER A 698 -12.70 12.66 -3.08
C SER A 698 -12.37 11.91 -4.37
N ASP A 699 -13.09 10.83 -4.68
CA ASP A 699 -12.77 9.89 -5.78
C ASP A 699 -13.97 9.54 -6.68
N MET A 700 -14.87 10.49 -6.93
CA MET A 700 -16.05 10.22 -7.75
C MET A 700 -15.74 10.08 -9.24
N SER A 701 -16.32 9.04 -9.84
CA SER A 701 -16.36 8.91 -11.30
C SER A 701 -17.25 9.98 -11.89
N THR A 702 -16.89 10.45 -13.09
CA THR A 702 -17.70 11.43 -13.85
C THR A 702 -19.09 10.90 -14.16
N GLU A 703 -19.23 9.59 -14.39
CA GLU A 703 -20.51 8.92 -14.61
C GLU A 703 -21.41 9.02 -13.37
N PHE A 704 -20.88 8.73 -12.18
CA PHE A 704 -21.66 8.85 -10.95
C PHE A 704 -22.03 10.31 -10.65
N MET A 705 -21.09 11.24 -10.83
CA MET A 705 -21.35 12.68 -10.67
C MET A 705 -22.47 13.16 -11.60
N ASP A 706 -22.45 12.72 -12.86
CA ASP A 706 -23.48 13.04 -13.85
C ASP A 706 -24.85 12.53 -13.39
N GLN A 707 -24.95 11.25 -13.04
CA GLN A 707 -26.20 10.65 -12.59
C GLN A 707 -26.73 11.30 -11.29
N LEU A 708 -25.83 11.60 -10.34
CA LEU A 708 -26.15 12.25 -9.08
C LEU A 708 -26.72 13.67 -9.30
N LEU A 709 -26.02 14.50 -10.08
CA LEU A 709 -26.45 15.87 -10.37
C LEU A 709 -27.71 15.90 -11.23
N ASN A 710 -27.82 15.00 -12.22
CA ASN A 710 -29.02 14.86 -13.02
C ASN A 710 -30.24 14.61 -12.13
N ASN A 711 -30.13 13.70 -11.17
CA ASN A 711 -31.22 13.42 -10.26
C ASN A 711 -31.51 14.62 -9.33
N ILE A 712 -30.48 15.23 -8.72
CA ILE A 712 -30.65 16.41 -7.85
C ILE A 712 -31.39 17.54 -8.58
N LEU A 713 -31.00 17.84 -9.82
CA LEU A 713 -31.49 18.99 -10.55
C LEU A 713 -32.82 18.74 -11.26
N ILE A 714 -33.00 17.56 -11.87
CA ILE A 714 -34.18 17.25 -12.69
C ILE A 714 -35.25 16.55 -11.86
N ASN A 715 -34.89 15.46 -11.19
CA ASN A 715 -35.88 14.58 -10.56
C ASN A 715 -36.24 15.04 -9.13
N LYS A 716 -35.41 15.89 -8.51
CA LYS A 716 -35.58 16.43 -7.15
C LYS A 716 -35.84 15.35 -6.08
N THR A 717 -35.43 14.10 -6.32
CA THR A 717 -35.70 12.99 -5.38
C THR A 717 -34.79 13.03 -4.16
N ILE A 718 -33.59 13.60 -4.31
CA ILE A 718 -32.70 13.92 -3.22
C ILE A 718 -33.09 15.31 -2.70
N ILE A 719 -33.46 15.42 -1.42
CA ILE A 719 -33.67 16.70 -0.74
C ILE A 719 -32.29 17.35 -0.52
N ALA A 720 -31.68 17.84 -1.60
CA ALA A 720 -30.51 18.68 -1.52
C ALA A 720 -31.00 20.11 -1.36
N GLY A 721 -30.91 20.65 -0.14
CA GLY A 721 -30.95 22.09 0.02
C GLY A 721 -29.77 22.72 -0.72
N GLU A 722 -29.90 23.99 -1.10
CA GLU A 722 -28.82 24.80 -1.69
C GLU A 722 -27.49 24.60 -0.92
N PHE A 723 -27.55 24.56 0.41
CA PHE A 723 -26.41 24.30 1.29
C PHE A 723 -25.66 22.97 1.05
N SER A 724 -26.36 21.89 0.70
CA SER A 724 -25.72 20.58 0.48
C SER A 724 -24.99 20.53 -0.87
N LEU A 725 -25.54 21.18 -1.89
CA LEU A 725 -24.88 21.27 -3.19
C LEU A 725 -23.68 22.22 -3.14
N SER A 726 -23.73 23.30 -2.37
CA SER A 726 -22.57 24.19 -2.21
C SER A 726 -21.42 23.46 -1.53
N LEU A 727 -21.68 22.69 -0.48
CA LEU A 727 -20.67 21.90 0.21
C LEU A 727 -20.03 20.86 -0.72
N LEU A 728 -20.80 20.24 -1.62
CA LEU A 728 -20.28 19.34 -2.65
C LEU A 728 -19.25 20.06 -3.54
N ILE A 729 -19.62 21.22 -4.09
CA ILE A 729 -18.73 21.99 -4.97
C ILE A 729 -17.47 22.46 -4.23
N GLU A 730 -17.61 22.97 -3.00
CA GLU A 730 -16.47 23.36 -2.16
C GLU A 730 -15.53 22.19 -1.89
N THR A 731 -16.07 20.97 -1.70
CA THR A 731 -15.27 19.75 -1.50
C THR A 731 -14.52 19.39 -2.77
N LEU A 732 -15.18 19.41 -3.94
CA LEU A 732 -14.54 19.13 -5.23
C LEU A 732 -13.44 20.13 -5.56
N ILE A 733 -13.62 21.41 -5.21
CA ILE A 733 -12.59 22.43 -5.36
C ILE A 733 -11.43 22.14 -4.39
N LYS A 734 -11.73 21.86 -3.11
CA LYS A 734 -10.73 21.55 -2.09
C LYS A 734 -9.84 20.36 -2.45
N ASP A 735 -10.42 19.36 -3.07
CA ASP A 735 -9.72 18.13 -3.45
C ASP A 735 -9.08 18.23 -4.85
N ASP A 736 -9.09 19.42 -5.49
CA ASP A 736 -8.62 19.67 -6.86
C ASP A 736 -9.20 18.68 -7.89
N ASN A 737 -10.49 18.32 -7.72
CA ASN A 737 -11.18 17.38 -8.61
C ASN A 737 -11.62 18.07 -9.91
N LEU A 738 -10.63 18.46 -10.71
CA LEU A 738 -10.79 19.15 -11.98
C LEU A 738 -11.75 18.41 -12.93
N THR A 739 -11.69 17.07 -12.98
CA THR A 739 -12.51 16.28 -13.90
C THR A 739 -14.01 16.41 -13.57
N ALA A 740 -14.36 16.38 -12.27
CA ALA A 740 -15.73 16.62 -11.83
C ALA A 740 -16.16 18.06 -12.13
N ILE A 741 -15.33 19.06 -11.82
CA ILE A 741 -15.62 20.47 -12.10
C ILE A 741 -15.82 20.72 -13.60
N LYS A 742 -14.98 20.14 -14.48
CA LYS A 742 -15.17 20.19 -15.93
C LYS A 742 -16.53 19.60 -16.29
N THR A 743 -16.86 18.40 -15.82
CA THR A 743 -18.16 17.75 -16.10
C THR A 743 -19.34 18.61 -15.66
N ILE A 744 -19.27 19.21 -14.47
CA ILE A 744 -20.28 20.12 -13.95
C ILE A 744 -20.42 21.35 -14.85
N SER A 745 -19.31 21.99 -15.20
CA SER A 745 -19.33 23.18 -16.06
C SER A 745 -19.91 22.89 -17.45
N LEU A 746 -19.68 21.68 -17.95
CA LEU A 746 -20.11 21.27 -19.28
C LEU A 746 -21.60 20.97 -19.34
N LYS A 747 -22.12 20.25 -18.36
CA LYS A 747 -23.48 19.70 -18.39
C LYS A 747 -24.47 20.43 -17.49
N TYR A 748 -23.97 21.08 -16.44
CA TYR A 748 -24.77 21.74 -15.40
C TYR A 748 -24.27 23.16 -15.11
N PRO A 749 -24.08 24.02 -16.14
CA PRO A 749 -23.53 25.37 -15.96
C PRO A 749 -24.31 26.22 -14.95
N GLN A 750 -25.62 25.96 -14.80
CA GLN A 750 -26.48 26.63 -13.83
C GLN A 750 -25.97 26.54 -12.37
N ILE A 751 -25.20 25.51 -12.03
CA ILE A 751 -24.55 25.33 -10.72
C ILE A 751 -23.55 26.45 -10.45
N PHE A 752 -22.83 26.95 -11.45
CA PHE A 752 -21.84 28.02 -11.25
C PHE A 752 -22.41 29.42 -11.48
N THR A 753 -23.65 29.52 -11.94
CA THR A 753 -24.31 30.81 -12.15
C THR A 753 -25.00 31.32 -10.89
N LYS A 754 -24.80 32.62 -10.63
CA LYS A 754 -25.45 33.30 -9.51
C LYS A 754 -26.96 33.40 -9.76
N ARG A 755 -27.75 32.95 -8.77
CA ARG A 755 -29.19 33.19 -8.70
C ARG A 755 -29.46 34.69 -8.52
N SER A 756 -30.21 35.26 -9.45
CA SER A 756 -30.60 36.68 -9.42
C SER A 756 -31.93 36.87 -10.12
N GLU A 757 -32.57 38.03 -9.96
CA GLU A 757 -33.79 38.37 -10.71
C GLU A 757 -33.56 38.27 -12.23
N SER A 758 -32.38 38.67 -12.70
CA SER A 758 -31.98 38.58 -14.12
C SER A 758 -31.60 37.18 -14.60
N ASN A 759 -31.33 36.25 -13.67
CA ASN A 759 -30.99 34.86 -13.97
C ASN A 759 -31.62 33.93 -12.91
N PRO A 760 -32.92 33.63 -13.05
CA PRO A 760 -33.65 32.80 -12.10
C PRO A 760 -33.20 31.33 -12.12
N ASN A 761 -32.51 30.92 -13.18
CA ASN A 761 -32.03 29.55 -13.36
C ASN A 761 -30.75 29.25 -12.57
N GLY A 762 -30.05 30.28 -12.07
CA GLY A 762 -28.91 30.09 -11.19
C GLY A 762 -29.32 29.46 -9.86
N ILE A 763 -28.45 28.61 -9.32
CA ILE A 763 -28.76 27.84 -8.11
C ILE A 763 -28.37 28.62 -6.85
N PHE A 764 -27.15 29.16 -6.80
CA PHE A 764 -26.61 29.75 -5.57
C PHE A 764 -26.70 31.27 -5.53
N VAL A 765 -27.00 31.82 -4.35
CA VAL A 765 -26.95 33.28 -4.12
C VAL A 765 -25.51 33.81 -4.11
N ASN A 766 -24.55 33.03 -3.60
CA ASN A 766 -23.14 33.44 -3.50
C ASN A 766 -22.17 32.44 -4.16
N THR A 767 -21.99 32.56 -5.47
CA THR A 767 -21.01 31.74 -6.22
C THR A 767 -19.58 32.24 -6.08
N LYS A 768 -19.35 33.46 -5.56
CA LYS A 768 -17.99 34.03 -5.43
C LYS A 768 -17.10 33.27 -4.46
N ASP A 769 -17.69 32.56 -3.49
CA ASP A 769 -16.94 31.78 -2.51
C ASP A 769 -16.21 30.60 -3.17
N PHE A 770 -16.80 29.96 -4.18
CA PHE A 770 -16.15 28.89 -4.95
C PHE A 770 -14.88 29.37 -5.66
N LEU A 771 -14.97 30.52 -6.33
CA LEU A 771 -13.83 31.13 -7.02
C LEU A 771 -12.77 31.64 -6.04
N ARG A 772 -13.19 32.19 -4.89
CA ARG A 772 -12.25 32.56 -3.82
C ARG A 772 -11.47 31.33 -3.36
N GLN A 773 -12.17 30.24 -3.06
CA GLN A 773 -11.56 29.01 -2.55
C GLN A 773 -10.59 28.39 -3.57
N SER A 774 -10.96 28.33 -4.85
CA SER A 774 -10.07 27.79 -5.89
C SER A 774 -8.80 28.63 -6.07
N LEU A 775 -8.90 29.96 -5.94
CA LEU A 775 -7.75 30.87 -5.99
C LEU A 775 -6.86 30.75 -4.74
N GLU A 776 -7.45 30.65 -3.55
CA GLU A 776 -6.73 30.49 -2.29
C GLU A 776 -5.94 29.17 -2.22
N GLN A 777 -6.42 28.14 -2.92
CA GLN A 777 -5.79 26.81 -2.98
C GLN A 777 -4.83 26.61 -4.17
N ASP A 778 -4.59 27.65 -4.98
CA ASP A 778 -3.75 27.56 -6.18
C ASP A 778 -4.28 26.58 -7.26
N ASN A 779 -5.59 26.30 -7.29
CA ASN A 779 -6.23 25.44 -8.29
C ASN A 779 -6.51 26.23 -9.57
N VAL A 780 -5.46 26.40 -10.39
CA VAL A 780 -5.46 27.33 -11.54
C VAL A 780 -6.52 26.99 -12.58
N GLU A 781 -6.65 25.73 -12.97
CA GLU A 781 -7.58 25.31 -14.03
C GLU A 781 -9.03 25.38 -13.56
N ILE A 782 -9.31 25.01 -12.31
CA ILE A 782 -10.62 25.18 -11.69
C ILE A 782 -11.00 26.66 -11.65
N SER A 783 -10.06 27.53 -11.24
CA SER A 783 -10.27 28.98 -11.23
C SER A 783 -10.58 29.53 -12.62
N GLU A 784 -9.85 29.08 -13.65
CA GLU A 784 -10.10 29.44 -15.06
C GLU A 784 -11.54 29.06 -15.48
N ILE A 785 -11.99 27.85 -15.14
CA ILE A 785 -13.37 27.40 -15.41
C ILE A 785 -14.39 28.29 -14.69
N LEU A 786 -14.15 28.61 -13.41
CA LEU A 786 -15.08 29.41 -12.61
C LEU A 786 -15.18 30.87 -13.07
N PHE A 787 -14.12 31.45 -13.64
CA PHE A 787 -14.14 32.81 -14.18
C PHE A 787 -15.12 32.99 -15.36
N TYR A 788 -15.49 31.94 -16.09
CA TYR A 788 -16.51 32.03 -17.14
C TYR A 788 -17.91 32.34 -16.58
N TYR A 789 -18.18 31.90 -15.35
CA TYR A 789 -19.49 32.02 -14.70
C TYR A 789 -19.54 33.13 -13.65
N ILE A 790 -18.41 33.44 -13.02
CA ILE A 790 -18.33 34.30 -11.83
C ILE A 790 -17.49 35.53 -12.12
N SER A 791 -18.11 36.72 -12.02
CA SER A 791 -17.40 38.00 -12.08
C SER A 791 -16.98 38.47 -10.70
N ILE A 792 -15.73 38.93 -10.59
CA ILE A 792 -15.19 39.59 -9.38
C ILE A 792 -14.51 40.90 -9.77
N THR A 793 -14.47 41.84 -8.84
CA THR A 793 -13.76 43.11 -9.03
C THR A 793 -12.24 42.91 -8.91
N ASN A 794 -11.46 43.84 -9.46
CA ASN A 794 -10.00 43.83 -9.30
C ASN A 794 -9.55 43.84 -7.83
N ASN A 795 -10.31 44.49 -6.95
CA ASN A 795 -10.02 44.53 -5.51
C ASN A 795 -10.29 43.16 -4.85
N GLU A 796 -11.40 42.50 -5.22
CA GLU A 796 -11.69 41.13 -4.77
C GLU A 796 -10.61 40.15 -5.25
N PHE A 797 -10.21 40.23 -6.52
CA PHE A 797 -9.13 39.39 -7.05
C PHE A 797 -7.83 39.61 -6.28
N LYS A 798 -7.39 40.86 -6.12
CA LYS A 798 -6.19 41.18 -5.31
C LYS A 798 -6.29 40.64 -3.88
N ARG A 799 -7.48 40.68 -3.27
CA ARG A 799 -7.73 40.16 -1.93
C ARG A 799 -7.62 38.64 -1.88
N TYR A 800 -8.26 37.93 -2.81
CA TYR A 800 -8.28 36.47 -2.85
C TYR A 800 -6.91 35.88 -3.16
N THR A 801 -6.08 36.60 -3.91
CA THR A 801 -4.79 36.11 -4.38
C THR A 801 -3.62 36.57 -3.53
N LYS A 802 -3.87 37.20 -2.36
CA LYS A 802 -2.82 37.79 -1.51
C LYS A 802 -1.80 36.74 -1.01
N ASN A 803 -2.23 35.49 -0.86
CA ASN A 803 -1.44 34.40 -0.29
C ASN A 803 -1.08 33.29 -1.30
N SER A 804 -1.48 33.42 -2.57
CA SER A 804 -1.30 32.38 -3.59
C SER A 804 0.00 32.58 -4.37
N TYR A 805 0.78 31.50 -4.55
CA TYR A 805 2.10 31.56 -5.21
C TYR A 805 1.99 31.43 -6.74
N LYS A 806 1.00 30.68 -7.27
CA LYS A 806 0.88 30.39 -8.70
C LYS A 806 0.03 31.40 -9.49
N VAL A 807 -0.70 32.29 -8.82
CA VAL A 807 -1.62 33.24 -9.50
C VAL A 807 -0.94 34.32 -10.36
N LYS A 808 0.38 34.48 -10.31
CA LYS A 808 1.08 35.36 -11.27
C LYS A 808 0.86 34.92 -12.73
N GLU A 809 0.70 33.62 -12.98
CA GLU A 809 0.45 33.07 -14.32
C GLU A 809 -1.01 33.30 -14.77
N LEU A 810 -1.96 33.19 -13.83
CA LEU A 810 -3.38 33.51 -14.05
C LEU A 810 -3.61 34.96 -14.45
N LYS A 811 -2.83 35.92 -13.94
CA LYS A 811 -2.96 37.34 -14.32
C LYS A 811 -2.80 37.58 -15.83
N TYR A 812 -1.98 36.79 -16.51
CA TYR A 812 -1.78 36.92 -17.96
C TYR A 812 -2.95 36.31 -18.75
N LYS A 813 -3.49 35.18 -18.31
CA LYS A 813 -4.65 34.53 -18.95
C LYS A 813 -5.97 35.29 -18.70
N ILE A 814 -6.18 35.79 -17.48
CA ILE A 814 -7.43 36.46 -17.06
C ILE A 814 -7.61 37.83 -17.71
N LYS A 815 -6.52 38.53 -18.09
CA LYS A 815 -6.59 39.83 -18.78
C LYS A 815 -7.42 39.81 -20.07
N ASN A 816 -7.69 38.62 -20.62
CA ASN A 816 -8.50 38.43 -21.82
C ASN A 816 -9.96 38.05 -21.52
N ILE A 817 -10.30 37.66 -20.28
CA ILE A 817 -11.61 37.11 -19.86
C ILE A 817 -12.47 38.13 -19.09
N ASN A 818 -11.83 39.07 -18.36
CA ASN A 818 -12.47 40.19 -17.66
C ASN A 818 -12.05 41.52 -18.29
#